data_AF-A0A3S9PJP3-F1
#
_entry.id   AF-A0A3S9PJP3-F1
#
_cell.length_a   1.000
_cell.length_b   1.000
_cell.length_c   1.000
_cell.angle_alpha   90.00
_cell.angle_beta   90.00
_cell.angle_gamma   90.00
#
_symmetry.space_group_name_H-M   'P 1'
#
loop_
_entity.id
_entity.type
_entity.pdbx_description
1 polymer ?
#
loop_
_entity_poly.entity_id
_entity_poly.type
_entity_poly.pdbx_seq_one_letter_code
_entity_poly.pdbx_strand_id
1 'polypeptide(L)'
;MSEHRRKPPPPQGGGRAAARRAAQQPTPGRRAAPSTHSAPPGSGRGEPPYDSRPGARRGAPRGGSGGPGGRRRSPEQGLGGRGRRDGGRSGAKRLIDYPRAGKTGFRRWLPSWKLTAGLIVSFVGLILGSVGIALAVVQVPSAQKAAVVQKNVYYWADGKQMVVAGGGSLNRQIVPISQIPLAMQNAVISAENASFEQDMGVDPMGIARAVVKMAQGGETQSGSTITQQFVKNTYLSQEQTLKRKITELLISVKVGATQDKKDILAGYLNTAYYGRGAYGIQAAARAYFDKDCADLTPSESAFLSATLNGPNLYDPYGGQGPAATPEKNLKRASDRWKWTLDREVQVGRMEAPDRDKWVAAGFPKVQKPKPATNRAGQIGYLTDLADNYIVAHSKISKAELDKGGYQIYTTFDRDKVDALSKSVEEVRKANIKPKVRDVDQFVQFGGASVEPKTGKIVAIYGGENALEHFTNNADYTGVQVGSTFKPFVLAAAMTHGKRNPALGPKQSDSQRTVVSPESVYNGNNKVTLRTYNGTVWHDQDGKEWHQPNDGDEDKGLVSLRTAMQFSVNTPYIQLGMDVGTDLVQEAALKAGLDKDQLASLTPTFSLGTSAPSAIRLAGAYATFAASGKQVDPYSVTKVEKDGKPAYEHEEKSAQAFDSNVANNVTDVLKTVVESGTGTKAKLGDRPVAGKTGTTDGNRSAWFAGYTPQLSTAIGMYRVDPNAKNQEFLSMRGVGGQPTIHGASFPAEIWADYMTEALKGKPVLQFDPPQPIGQKVFGDGASPSPTPVPATTPSAPVSPSATPSKSPSASPSPSGSCAPFDFKCKFGGNGGSNGNGNGGKDGGAAGGPGGAGGAGDPSESPSPSGNRRPPGGGGGLFGGPGG
;
A
#
# COMPACT_ATOMS: atom_id res chain seq x y z
N MET A 1 -6.09 -26.83 39.02
CA MET A 1 -5.08 -25.88 38.48
C MET A 1 -5.24 -25.70 36.97
N SER A 2 -6.32 -25.07 36.48
CA SER A 2 -6.73 -25.14 35.06
C SER A 2 -6.51 -23.86 34.22
N GLU A 3 -6.58 -22.66 34.82
CA GLU A 3 -6.79 -21.43 34.04
C GLU A 3 -5.55 -20.83 33.34
N HIS A 4 -4.33 -21.31 33.64
CA HIS A 4 -3.12 -20.86 32.91
C HIS A 4 -3.08 -21.26 31.43
N ARG A 5 -3.94 -22.18 30.98
CA ARG A 5 -3.93 -22.78 29.64
C ARG A 5 -4.48 -21.90 28.50
N ARG A 6 -5.02 -20.70 28.80
CA ARG A 6 -5.76 -19.86 27.83
C ARG A 6 -5.20 -18.43 27.61
N LYS A 7 -3.97 -18.12 28.05
CA LYS A 7 -3.33 -16.82 27.72
C LYS A 7 -2.70 -16.85 26.31
N PRO A 8 -2.86 -15.79 25.49
CA PRO A 8 -1.98 -15.59 24.34
C PRO A 8 -0.55 -15.22 24.81
N PRO A 9 0.48 -15.42 23.97
CA PRO A 9 1.81 -14.90 24.26
C PRO A 9 1.81 -13.36 24.36
N PRO A 10 2.61 -12.76 25.25
CA PRO A 10 2.94 -11.35 25.12
C PRO A 10 3.76 -11.12 23.83
N PRO A 11 3.66 -9.96 23.17
CA PRO A 11 4.46 -9.66 21.99
C PRO A 11 5.95 -9.67 22.34
N GLN A 12 6.71 -10.58 21.73
CA GLN A 12 8.16 -10.65 21.88
C GLN A 12 8.83 -9.65 20.94
N GLY A 13 9.04 -8.42 21.44
CA GLY A 13 9.64 -7.32 20.68
C GLY A 13 9.85 -6.09 21.54
N GLY A 14 10.81 -6.16 22.47
CA GLY A 14 11.08 -5.05 23.41
C GLY A 14 12.04 -5.42 24.53
N GLY A 15 13.34 -5.24 24.30
CA GLY A 15 14.34 -5.37 25.36
C GLY A 15 14.15 -4.33 26.48
N ARG A 16 14.62 -4.64 27.69
CA ARG A 16 14.41 -3.83 28.92
C ARG A 16 14.95 -2.38 28.88
N ALA A 17 15.57 -1.95 27.79
CA ALA A 17 16.00 -0.56 27.57
C ALA A 17 14.83 0.40 27.28
N ALA A 18 13.77 -0.05 26.58
CA ALA A 18 12.67 0.84 26.16
C ALA A 18 11.90 1.44 27.35
N ALA A 19 11.71 0.66 28.42
CA ALA A 19 10.93 1.04 29.60
C ALA A 19 11.54 2.17 30.46
N ARG A 20 12.74 2.69 30.12
CA ARG A 20 13.36 3.83 30.83
C ARG A 20 13.39 5.14 30.05
N ARG A 21 12.94 5.20 28.79
CA ARG A 21 12.81 6.47 28.03
C ARG A 21 11.37 7.00 27.95
N ALA A 22 10.36 6.19 28.24
CA ALA A 22 8.96 6.61 28.27
C ALA A 22 8.54 7.43 29.52
N ALA A 23 9.48 7.77 30.41
CA ALA A 23 9.22 8.42 31.69
C ALA A 23 9.70 9.90 31.76
N GLN A 24 10.17 10.48 30.64
CA GLN A 24 10.67 11.86 30.58
C GLN A 24 10.24 12.56 29.28
N GLN A 25 9.10 13.25 29.34
CA GLN A 25 8.70 14.32 28.41
C GLN A 25 8.05 15.46 29.22
N PRO A 26 8.28 16.75 28.93
CA PRO A 26 7.84 17.86 29.77
C PRO A 26 6.38 18.30 29.51
N THR A 27 5.79 19.00 30.47
CA THR A 27 4.50 19.69 30.31
C THR A 27 4.60 20.89 29.35
N PRO A 28 3.60 21.14 28.49
CA PRO A 28 3.61 22.26 27.55
C PRO A 28 3.30 23.60 28.25
N GLY A 29 4.19 24.59 28.08
CA GLY A 29 4.03 25.95 28.59
C GLY A 29 3.17 26.85 27.67
N ARG A 30 2.61 27.93 28.25
CA ARG A 30 1.86 28.97 27.51
C ARG A 30 2.76 29.71 26.51
N ARG A 31 2.21 30.09 25.35
CA ARG A 31 2.67 31.27 24.61
C ARG A 31 2.16 32.55 25.30
N ALA A 32 2.96 33.60 25.24
CA ALA A 32 2.56 34.98 25.52
C ALA A 32 3.01 35.88 24.35
N ALA A 33 2.38 37.04 24.21
CA ALA A 33 2.72 38.09 23.25
C ALA A 33 2.82 39.44 24.00
N PRO A 34 3.55 40.45 23.48
CA PRO A 34 4.14 41.50 24.31
C PRO A 34 3.25 42.73 24.55
N SER A 35 3.77 43.65 25.36
CA SER A 35 3.08 44.79 25.98
C SER A 35 3.62 46.18 25.55
N THR A 36 2.72 47.15 25.40
CA THR A 36 2.93 48.62 25.47
C THR A 36 1.55 49.28 25.58
N HIS A 37 1.33 50.50 26.10
CA HIS A 37 1.93 51.29 27.20
C HIS A 37 1.00 52.51 27.47
N SER A 38 1.29 53.31 28.49
CA SER A 38 0.75 54.68 28.72
C SER A 38 -0.70 54.88 29.22
N ALA A 39 -0.79 55.55 30.36
CA ALA A 39 -1.92 56.36 30.87
C ALA A 39 -1.40 57.84 30.97
N PRO A 40 -1.99 58.83 31.68
CA PRO A 40 -3.25 58.95 32.45
C PRO A 40 -4.03 60.23 31.98
N PRO A 41 -4.76 61.04 32.79
CA PRO A 41 -5.39 60.84 34.12
C PRO A 41 -6.88 61.28 34.22
N GLY A 42 -7.50 61.02 35.38
CA GLY A 42 -8.32 62.04 36.06
C GLY A 42 -9.85 61.88 36.09
N SER A 43 -10.37 61.18 37.12
CA SER A 43 -11.17 61.78 38.22
C SER A 43 -12.01 60.74 38.99
N GLY A 44 -12.34 61.05 40.25
CA GLY A 44 -13.59 60.53 40.87
C GLY A 44 -13.53 59.40 41.91
N ARG A 45 -12.90 59.64 43.08
CA ARG A 45 -13.12 58.92 44.37
C ARG A 45 -12.68 57.43 44.38
N GLY A 46 -12.27 56.84 45.50
CA GLY A 46 -12.21 57.30 46.90
C GLY A 46 -12.58 56.16 47.84
N GLU A 47 -11.57 55.45 48.35
CA GLU A 47 -11.66 54.31 49.28
C GLU A 47 -12.16 54.72 50.70
N PRO A 48 -12.43 53.80 51.65
CA PRO A 48 -12.75 52.36 51.53
C PRO A 48 -14.07 51.97 52.26
N PRO A 49 -14.49 50.70 52.16
CA PRO A 49 -15.07 49.96 53.29
C PRO A 49 -14.28 48.65 53.53
N TYR A 50 -13.83 48.27 54.73
CA TYR A 50 -14.44 48.33 56.07
C TYR A 50 -15.69 47.44 56.21
N ASP A 51 -15.50 46.37 57.00
CA ASP A 51 -16.41 45.65 57.91
C ASP A 51 -17.96 45.75 57.80
N SER A 52 -18.64 44.72 58.35
CA SER A 52 -20.06 44.74 58.75
C SER A 52 -21.10 44.67 57.59
N ARG A 53 -22.33 44.13 57.79
CA ARG A 53 -22.96 43.46 58.95
C ARG A 53 -24.09 42.50 58.54
N PRO A 54 -24.53 41.56 59.42
CA PRO A 54 -25.64 40.63 59.17
C PRO A 54 -26.91 40.99 59.97
N GLY A 55 -27.99 40.22 59.76
CA GLY A 55 -29.14 40.16 60.69
C GLY A 55 -30.44 39.62 60.07
N ALA A 56 -31.40 39.10 60.84
CA ALA A 56 -31.38 38.70 62.25
C ALA A 56 -32.62 37.85 62.63
N ARG A 57 -32.56 37.21 63.81
CA ARG A 57 -33.67 36.56 64.57
C ARG A 57 -34.17 35.22 64.00
N ARG A 58 -34.66 34.25 64.79
CA ARG A 58 -34.60 33.86 66.24
C ARG A 58 -35.06 32.38 66.22
N GLY A 59 -34.64 31.41 67.03
CA GLY A 59 -34.03 31.32 68.37
C GLY A 59 -34.65 30.07 69.05
N ALA A 60 -34.12 29.46 70.11
CA ALA A 60 -32.86 29.68 70.84
C ALA A 60 -32.50 28.40 71.65
N PRO A 61 -31.21 28.13 71.94
CA PRO A 61 -30.78 27.09 72.88
C PRO A 61 -29.99 27.65 74.10
N ARG A 62 -30.02 26.90 75.22
CA ARG A 62 -29.11 26.94 76.39
C ARG A 62 -29.47 25.71 77.26
N GLY A 63 -28.59 25.07 78.03
CA GLY A 63 -27.15 25.22 78.28
C GLY A 63 -26.78 24.30 79.48
N GLY A 64 -25.54 23.93 79.78
CA GLY A 64 -24.25 24.22 79.14
C GLY A 64 -23.13 23.42 79.82
N SER A 65 -21.86 23.78 79.55
CA SER A 65 -20.67 23.34 80.30
C SER A 65 -20.72 23.79 81.78
N GLY A 66 -20.01 23.17 82.73
CA GLY A 66 -19.04 22.06 82.67
C GLY A 66 -17.93 22.25 83.71
N GLY A 67 -17.33 21.17 84.24
CA GLY A 67 -16.26 21.23 85.25
C GLY A 67 -15.88 19.85 85.80
N PRO A 68 -14.67 19.65 86.38
CA PRO A 68 -14.00 18.33 86.26
C PRO A 68 -13.47 17.67 87.55
N GLY A 69 -13.29 16.34 87.48
CA GLY A 69 -12.34 15.57 88.31
C GLY A 69 -12.93 14.83 89.53
N GLY A 70 -12.06 14.16 90.31
CA GLY A 70 -12.42 13.72 91.68
C GLY A 70 -12.50 12.22 92.00
N ARG A 71 -11.49 11.42 91.62
CA ARG A 71 -11.10 10.10 92.21
C ARG A 71 -11.92 9.47 93.38
N ARG A 72 -12.30 8.20 93.16
CA ARG A 72 -12.20 7.02 94.07
C ARG A 72 -13.17 6.84 95.26
N ARG A 73 -13.26 5.56 95.66
CA ARG A 73 -13.73 4.96 96.93
C ARG A 73 -15.25 4.84 97.18
N SER A 74 -15.74 3.64 96.85
CA SER A 74 -16.56 2.78 97.73
C SER A 74 -16.06 2.78 99.20
N PRO A 75 -16.87 2.42 100.22
CA PRO A 75 -17.61 1.14 100.20
C PRO A 75 -19.00 1.07 100.90
N GLU A 76 -19.58 -0.13 100.73
CA GLU A 76 -20.25 -0.93 101.77
C GLU A 76 -21.75 -0.83 102.10
N GLN A 77 -22.20 -2.00 102.60
CA GLN A 77 -23.36 -2.30 103.47
C GLN A 77 -24.77 -1.85 103.08
N GLY A 78 -25.66 -2.85 102.93
CA GLY A 78 -26.68 -3.00 103.98
C GLY A 78 -28.05 -3.50 103.56
N LEU A 79 -28.32 -4.78 103.84
CA LEU A 79 -29.56 -5.32 104.48
C LEU A 79 -30.97 -4.97 103.94
N GLY A 80 -31.83 -5.99 103.86
CA GLY A 80 -33.29 -5.87 104.08
C GLY A 80 -34.14 -5.28 102.93
N GLY A 81 -35.19 -5.92 102.43
CA GLY A 81 -35.74 -7.26 102.67
C GLY A 81 -37.23 -7.24 103.03
N ARG A 82 -38.02 -8.11 102.36
CA ARG A 82 -39.48 -8.34 102.51
C ARG A 82 -40.39 -7.22 101.95
N GLY A 83 -41.52 -7.61 101.36
CA GLY A 83 -42.53 -6.68 100.81
C GLY A 83 -43.41 -7.31 99.72
N ARG A 84 -44.19 -8.33 100.08
CA ARG A 84 -45.04 -9.17 99.20
C ARG A 84 -45.82 -8.41 98.10
N ARG A 85 -45.92 -9.08 96.92
CA ARG A 85 -47.13 -9.43 96.13
C ARG A 85 -48.25 -8.36 96.01
N ASP A 86 -48.86 -8.16 94.85
CA ASP A 86 -49.44 -9.22 94.01
C ASP A 86 -49.66 -8.82 92.53
N GLY A 87 -50.34 -9.67 91.76
CA GLY A 87 -50.97 -9.29 90.49
C GLY A 87 -50.14 -9.58 89.23
N GLY A 88 -50.43 -10.70 88.57
CA GLY A 88 -49.79 -11.06 87.30
C GLY A 88 -50.27 -10.19 86.13
N ARG A 89 -49.33 -9.59 85.37
CA ARG A 89 -49.60 -9.10 84.01
C ARG A 89 -49.27 -10.18 82.99
N SER A 90 -50.15 -10.34 82.00
CA SER A 90 -49.96 -11.23 80.86
C SER A 90 -48.67 -10.87 80.12
N GLY A 91 -47.77 -11.85 79.97
CA GLY A 91 -46.54 -11.66 79.22
C GLY A 91 -46.84 -11.39 77.75
N ALA A 92 -46.66 -10.14 77.30
CA ALA A 92 -46.75 -9.78 75.89
C ALA A 92 -45.85 -10.72 75.07
N LYS A 93 -46.44 -11.44 74.11
CA LYS A 93 -45.73 -12.43 73.27
C LYS A 93 -44.67 -11.71 72.44
N ARG A 94 -43.43 -11.69 72.94
CA ARG A 94 -42.29 -11.11 72.20
C ARG A 94 -42.15 -11.83 70.88
N LEU A 95 -42.12 -11.06 69.78
CA LEU A 95 -41.85 -11.59 68.43
C LEU A 95 -40.49 -12.31 68.36
N ILE A 96 -39.54 -11.92 69.22
CA ILE A 96 -38.25 -12.57 69.40
C ILE A 96 -38.17 -13.09 70.85
N ASP A 97 -38.39 -14.40 71.03
CA ASP A 97 -38.17 -15.13 72.28
C ASP A 97 -36.70 -15.58 72.39
N TYR A 98 -35.83 -14.64 72.74
CA TYR A 98 -34.41 -14.91 73.01
C TYR A 98 -33.80 -13.87 73.98
N PRO A 99 -33.01 -14.28 74.98
CA PRO A 99 -32.86 -15.65 75.48
C PRO A 99 -34.19 -16.19 76.04
N ARG A 100 -34.48 -17.48 75.83
CA ARG A 100 -35.86 -18.03 75.91
C ARG A 100 -36.50 -17.89 77.28
N ALA A 101 -37.72 -17.36 77.32
CA ALA A 101 -38.52 -17.29 78.54
C ALA A 101 -38.90 -18.70 79.05
N GLY A 102 -38.97 -18.88 80.37
CA GLY A 102 -39.35 -20.16 80.98
C GLY A 102 -38.36 -21.33 80.76
N LYS A 103 -37.13 -21.06 80.29
CA LYS A 103 -36.05 -22.06 80.17
C LYS A 103 -34.88 -21.67 81.08
N THR A 104 -34.28 -22.66 81.74
CA THR A 104 -33.10 -22.52 82.61
C THR A 104 -31.87 -23.22 82.01
N GLY A 105 -30.68 -22.94 82.57
CA GLY A 105 -29.40 -23.48 82.10
C GLY A 105 -29.07 -23.13 80.64
N PHE A 106 -28.21 -23.93 80.00
CA PHE A 106 -27.81 -23.75 78.59
C PHE A 106 -29.01 -23.69 77.62
N ARG A 107 -30.11 -24.40 77.92
CA ARG A 107 -31.34 -24.39 77.11
C ARG A 107 -32.01 -23.01 77.02
N ARG A 108 -31.68 -22.05 77.90
CA ARG A 108 -32.09 -20.65 77.83
C ARG A 108 -31.40 -19.88 76.69
N TRP A 109 -30.17 -20.26 76.35
CA TRP A 109 -29.29 -19.60 75.38
C TRP A 109 -29.29 -20.26 73.99
N LEU A 110 -30.04 -21.34 73.80
CA LEU A 110 -30.33 -21.88 72.46
C LEU A 110 -31.55 -21.15 71.87
N PRO A 111 -31.50 -20.69 70.60
CA PRO A 111 -32.63 -20.00 69.96
C PRO A 111 -33.87 -20.90 69.85
N SER A 112 -35.06 -20.28 69.73
CA SER A 112 -36.27 -21.02 69.36
C SER A 112 -36.22 -21.43 67.89
N TRP A 113 -36.82 -22.56 67.52
CA TRP A 113 -36.82 -23.02 66.12
C TRP A 113 -37.48 -21.99 65.20
N LYS A 114 -38.46 -21.23 65.71
CA LYS A 114 -39.10 -20.11 65.01
C LYS A 114 -38.15 -18.94 64.76
N LEU A 115 -37.26 -18.63 65.71
CA LEU A 115 -36.22 -17.62 65.51
C LEU A 115 -35.16 -18.11 64.52
N THR A 116 -34.70 -19.36 64.62
CA THR A 116 -33.75 -19.94 63.66
C THR A 116 -34.33 -19.98 62.24
N ALA A 117 -35.57 -20.45 62.08
CA ALA A 117 -36.25 -20.46 60.79
C ALA A 117 -36.52 -19.05 60.27
N GLY A 118 -36.95 -18.12 61.13
CA GLY A 118 -37.15 -16.72 60.75
C GLY A 118 -35.85 -16.03 60.31
N LEU A 119 -34.73 -16.32 60.97
CA LEU A 119 -33.40 -15.83 60.56
C LEU A 119 -32.95 -16.45 59.24
N ILE A 120 -33.16 -17.75 59.02
CA ILE A 120 -32.87 -18.42 57.74
C ILE A 120 -33.72 -17.82 56.60
N VAL A 121 -35.03 -17.66 56.80
CA VAL A 121 -35.93 -17.06 55.79
C VAL A 121 -35.57 -15.60 55.54
N SER A 122 -35.24 -14.82 56.57
CA SER A 122 -34.78 -13.43 56.42
C SER A 122 -33.45 -13.35 55.67
N PHE A 123 -32.51 -14.24 55.95
CA PHE A 123 -31.21 -14.31 55.28
C PHE A 123 -31.35 -14.73 53.81
N VAL A 124 -32.18 -15.74 53.51
CA VAL A 124 -32.51 -16.14 52.14
C VAL A 124 -33.24 -15.01 51.40
N GLY A 125 -34.19 -14.32 52.04
CA GLY A 125 -34.88 -13.16 51.48
C GLY A 125 -33.94 -11.99 51.18
N LEU A 126 -32.99 -11.70 52.08
CA LEU A 126 -31.93 -10.71 51.86
C LEU A 126 -31.00 -11.10 50.71
N ILE A 127 -30.63 -12.38 50.57
CA ILE A 127 -29.84 -12.88 49.43
C ILE A 127 -30.61 -12.70 48.12
N LEU A 128 -31.86 -13.17 48.05
CA LEU A 128 -32.70 -13.07 46.86
C LEU A 128 -32.95 -11.61 46.46
N GLY A 129 -33.27 -10.74 47.42
CA GLY A 129 -33.41 -9.30 47.20
C GLY A 129 -32.11 -8.65 46.73
N SER A 130 -30.96 -9.00 47.31
CA SER A 130 -29.65 -8.50 46.88
C SER A 130 -29.29 -8.93 45.46
N VAL A 131 -29.61 -10.19 45.09
CA VAL A 131 -29.41 -10.70 43.72
C VAL A 131 -30.36 -10.00 42.74
N GLY A 132 -31.63 -9.78 43.12
CA GLY A 132 -32.59 -9.03 42.30
C GLY A 132 -32.13 -7.59 42.04
N ILE A 133 -31.69 -6.88 43.09
CA ILE A 133 -31.12 -5.53 42.97
C ILE A 133 -29.85 -5.55 42.10
N ALA A 134 -28.97 -6.53 42.26
CA ALA A 134 -27.78 -6.66 41.43
C ALA A 134 -28.12 -6.88 39.95
N LEU A 135 -29.08 -7.76 39.63
CA LEU A 135 -29.55 -7.98 38.26
C LEU A 135 -30.25 -6.75 37.67
N ALA A 136 -30.95 -5.94 38.48
CA ALA A 136 -31.53 -4.69 38.03
C ALA A 136 -30.44 -3.64 37.70
N VAL A 137 -29.50 -3.40 38.63
CA VAL A 137 -28.47 -2.36 38.54
C VAL A 137 -27.35 -2.70 37.56
N VAL A 138 -27.05 -3.98 37.30
CA VAL A 138 -26.11 -4.40 36.24
C VAL A 138 -26.68 -4.03 34.87
N GLN A 139 -26.20 -2.92 34.33
CA GLN A 139 -26.42 -2.55 32.93
C GLN A 139 -25.61 -3.51 32.04
N VAL A 140 -26.27 -4.21 31.14
CA VAL A 140 -25.57 -4.96 30.07
C VAL A 140 -25.06 -3.91 29.07
N PRO A 141 -23.76 -3.85 28.76
CA PRO A 141 -23.26 -2.97 27.71
C PRO A 141 -23.92 -3.37 26.39
N SER A 142 -24.39 -2.42 25.59
CA SER A 142 -24.94 -2.75 24.27
C SER A 142 -23.84 -3.39 23.41
N ALA A 143 -24.20 -4.46 22.68
CA ALA A 143 -23.24 -5.19 21.84
C ALA A 143 -22.54 -4.27 20.83
N GLN A 144 -23.23 -3.22 20.36
CA GLN A 144 -22.70 -2.18 19.48
C GLN A 144 -21.63 -1.29 20.14
N LYS A 145 -21.62 -1.14 21.48
CA LYS A 145 -20.56 -0.41 22.22
C LYS A 145 -19.34 -1.27 22.48
N ALA A 146 -19.51 -2.58 22.64
CA ALA A 146 -18.43 -3.56 22.51
C ALA A 146 -18.13 -3.78 21.00
N ALA A 147 -17.92 -2.69 20.27
CA ALA A 147 -17.76 -2.66 18.82
C ALA A 147 -16.76 -3.73 18.39
N VAL A 148 -17.28 -4.80 17.77
CA VAL A 148 -16.49 -6.00 17.52
C VAL A 148 -15.49 -5.67 16.44
N VAL A 149 -14.27 -5.37 16.89
CA VAL A 149 -13.16 -5.04 15.98
C VAL A 149 -12.85 -6.29 15.17
N GLN A 150 -13.36 -6.30 13.96
CA GLN A 150 -13.01 -7.26 12.91
C GLN A 150 -11.66 -6.85 12.32
N LYS A 151 -11.19 -7.57 11.31
CA LYS A 151 -10.08 -7.15 10.45
C LYS A 151 -10.55 -6.99 9.01
N ASN A 152 -9.76 -6.33 8.17
CA ASN A 152 -9.98 -6.36 6.73
C ASN A 152 -9.33 -7.60 6.14
N VAL A 153 -9.97 -8.17 5.14
CA VAL A 153 -9.51 -9.35 4.40
C VAL A 153 -9.14 -8.88 3.01
N TYR A 154 -7.85 -8.90 2.69
CA TYR A 154 -7.36 -8.51 1.37
C TYR A 154 -7.21 -9.76 0.51
N TYR A 155 -7.59 -9.68 -0.76
CA TYR A 155 -7.53 -10.78 -1.73
C TYR A 155 -6.64 -10.40 -2.92
N TRP A 156 -5.87 -11.36 -3.42
CA TRP A 156 -5.13 -11.25 -4.67
C TRP A 156 -6.10 -11.19 -5.87
N ALA A 157 -5.58 -10.85 -7.05
CA ALA A 157 -6.34 -10.79 -8.30
C ALA A 157 -6.98 -12.14 -8.72
N ASP A 158 -6.51 -13.26 -8.18
CA ASP A 158 -7.07 -14.60 -8.41
C ASP A 158 -8.19 -14.98 -7.41
N GLY A 159 -8.59 -14.05 -6.55
CA GLY A 159 -9.61 -14.26 -5.52
C GLY A 159 -9.13 -15.04 -4.28
N LYS A 160 -7.86 -15.46 -4.20
CA LYS A 160 -7.31 -16.09 -2.98
C LYS A 160 -6.98 -15.02 -1.94
N GLN A 161 -7.18 -15.36 -0.66
CA GLN A 161 -6.85 -14.46 0.45
C GLN A 161 -5.35 -14.13 0.49
N MET A 162 -5.01 -12.85 0.39
CA MET A 162 -3.65 -12.32 0.55
C MET A 162 -3.25 -12.21 2.02
N VAL A 163 -3.99 -11.41 2.80
CA VAL A 163 -3.68 -11.16 4.22
C VAL A 163 -4.93 -10.71 4.97
N VAL A 164 -4.92 -10.84 6.30
CA VAL A 164 -5.97 -10.31 7.18
C VAL A 164 -5.36 -9.26 8.11
N ALA A 165 -5.55 -7.98 7.76
CA ALA A 165 -4.87 -6.81 8.31
C ALA A 165 -5.85 -5.63 8.47
N GLY A 166 -5.43 -4.51 9.07
CA GLY A 166 -6.37 -3.51 9.60
C GLY A 166 -7.17 -4.07 10.79
N GLY A 167 -7.82 -3.21 11.56
CA GLY A 167 -8.44 -3.63 12.82
C GLY A 167 -7.43 -3.98 13.93
N GLY A 168 -7.96 -4.05 15.16
CA GLY A 168 -7.21 -4.35 16.38
C GLY A 168 -6.73 -5.81 16.49
N SER A 169 -6.27 -6.18 17.68
CA SER A 169 -5.49 -7.41 17.91
C SER A 169 -6.23 -8.75 17.75
N LEU A 170 -7.49 -8.75 17.32
CA LEU A 170 -8.35 -9.94 17.24
C LEU A 170 -8.84 -10.13 15.79
N ASN A 171 -8.40 -11.20 15.11
CA ASN A 171 -8.91 -11.53 13.78
C ASN A 171 -10.30 -12.18 13.90
N ARG A 172 -11.36 -11.38 13.76
CA ARG A 172 -12.77 -11.82 13.78
C ARG A 172 -13.42 -11.58 12.41
N GLN A 173 -14.06 -12.64 11.88
CA GLN A 173 -15.05 -12.58 10.80
C GLN A 173 -16.37 -13.09 11.39
N ILE A 174 -17.46 -12.34 11.24
CA ILE A 174 -18.77 -12.69 11.82
C ILE A 174 -19.66 -13.30 10.73
N VAL A 175 -20.18 -14.50 10.98
CA VAL A 175 -21.20 -15.15 10.15
C VAL A 175 -22.51 -15.33 10.93
N PRO A 176 -23.70 -15.20 10.29
CA PRO A 176 -24.99 -15.48 10.93
C PRO A 176 -25.12 -16.97 11.27
N ILE A 177 -25.97 -17.30 12.25
CA ILE A 177 -26.19 -18.69 12.71
C ILE A 177 -26.61 -19.65 11.59
N SER A 178 -27.24 -19.13 10.53
CA SER A 178 -27.67 -19.89 9.35
C SER A 178 -26.52 -20.33 8.42
N GLN A 179 -25.34 -19.72 8.53
CA GLN A 179 -24.12 -20.12 7.81
C GLN A 179 -23.23 -21.05 8.66
N ILE A 180 -23.55 -21.25 9.94
CA ILE A 180 -22.84 -22.16 10.83
C ILE A 180 -23.57 -23.52 10.79
N PRO A 181 -22.96 -24.61 10.29
CA PRO A 181 -23.66 -25.87 10.09
C PRO A 181 -24.09 -26.47 11.44
N LEU A 182 -25.23 -27.16 11.43
CA LEU A 182 -25.82 -27.76 12.64
C LEU A 182 -24.84 -28.72 13.35
N ALA A 183 -23.96 -29.37 12.60
CA ALA A 183 -22.88 -30.20 13.13
C ALA A 183 -21.92 -29.43 14.08
N MET A 184 -21.56 -28.19 13.72
CA MET A 184 -20.71 -27.35 14.59
C MET A 184 -21.46 -26.81 15.80
N GLN A 185 -22.75 -26.54 15.64
CA GLN A 185 -23.63 -26.16 16.75
C GLN A 185 -23.77 -27.33 17.75
N ASN A 186 -24.08 -28.54 17.27
CA ASN A 186 -24.24 -29.75 18.07
C ASN A 186 -22.94 -30.19 18.76
N ALA A 187 -21.80 -30.17 18.07
CA ALA A 187 -20.52 -30.53 18.65
C ALA A 187 -20.14 -29.63 19.83
N VAL A 188 -20.35 -28.31 19.72
CA VAL A 188 -20.04 -27.36 20.79
C VAL A 188 -21.05 -27.41 21.94
N ILE A 189 -22.36 -27.52 21.66
CA ILE A 189 -23.37 -27.73 22.70
C ILE A 189 -23.06 -29.00 23.49
N SER A 190 -22.80 -30.12 22.81
CA SER A 190 -22.54 -31.41 23.46
C SER A 190 -21.26 -31.41 24.30
N ALA A 191 -20.21 -30.73 23.82
CA ALA A 191 -18.89 -30.75 24.45
C ALA A 191 -18.72 -29.76 25.61
N GLU A 192 -19.38 -28.60 25.57
CA GLU A 192 -19.25 -27.53 26.58
C GLU A 192 -20.47 -27.45 27.52
N ASN A 193 -21.70 -27.59 27.01
CA ASN A 193 -22.93 -27.16 27.73
C ASN A 193 -24.17 -27.89 27.17
N ALA A 194 -24.30 -29.19 27.39
CA ALA A 194 -25.39 -29.99 26.80
C ALA A 194 -26.81 -29.51 27.19
N SER A 195 -26.91 -28.78 28.31
CA SER A 195 -28.07 -28.08 28.86
C SER A 195 -28.36 -26.70 28.22
N PHE A 196 -27.58 -26.27 27.23
CA PHE A 196 -27.57 -24.89 26.73
C PHE A 196 -28.94 -24.37 26.29
N GLU A 197 -29.75 -25.19 25.63
CA GLU A 197 -31.07 -24.78 25.12
C GLU A 197 -32.10 -24.59 26.25
N GLN A 198 -31.91 -25.21 27.41
CA GLN A 198 -32.82 -25.12 28.56
C GLN A 198 -32.30 -24.26 29.72
N ASP A 199 -31.01 -23.93 29.76
CA ASP A 199 -30.42 -23.14 30.86
C ASP A 199 -30.80 -21.64 30.81
N MET A 200 -30.83 -20.96 31.96
CA MET A 200 -31.04 -19.51 32.03
C MET A 200 -29.69 -18.76 32.06
N GLY A 201 -28.78 -19.13 31.15
CA GLY A 201 -27.42 -18.59 31.05
C GLY A 201 -26.41 -19.20 32.02
N VAL A 202 -26.86 -20.00 32.99
CA VAL A 202 -26.03 -20.70 33.99
C VAL A 202 -26.64 -22.08 34.26
N ASP A 203 -25.81 -23.10 34.53
CA ASP A 203 -26.26 -24.45 34.86
C ASP A 203 -25.96 -24.77 36.35
N PRO A 204 -26.97 -24.69 37.25
CA PRO A 204 -26.80 -24.99 38.67
C PRO A 204 -26.42 -26.45 38.94
N MET A 205 -26.90 -27.39 38.11
CA MET A 205 -26.62 -28.82 38.26
C MET A 205 -25.20 -29.15 37.77
N GLY A 206 -24.73 -28.47 36.72
CA GLY A 206 -23.34 -28.50 36.26
C GLY A 206 -22.38 -27.95 37.32
N ILE A 207 -22.70 -26.81 37.94
CA ILE A 207 -21.93 -26.22 39.05
C ILE A 207 -21.88 -27.18 40.25
N ALA A 208 -23.02 -27.70 40.71
CA ALA A 208 -23.07 -28.65 41.83
C ALA A 208 -22.26 -29.92 41.54
N ARG A 209 -22.37 -30.49 40.33
CA ARG A 209 -21.61 -31.67 39.89
C ARG A 209 -20.11 -31.42 39.84
N ALA A 210 -19.68 -30.22 39.41
CA ALA A 210 -18.27 -29.84 39.40
C ALA A 210 -17.70 -29.70 40.83
N VAL A 211 -18.48 -29.12 41.76
CA VAL A 211 -18.09 -29.01 43.19
C VAL A 211 -17.99 -30.40 43.84
N VAL A 212 -18.96 -31.29 43.63
CA VAL A 212 -18.94 -32.66 44.18
C VAL A 212 -17.73 -33.44 43.67
N LYS A 213 -17.44 -33.41 42.36
CA LYS A 213 -16.24 -34.07 41.82
C LYS A 213 -14.93 -33.49 42.34
N MET A 214 -14.88 -32.18 42.61
CA MET A 214 -13.71 -31.54 43.20
C MET A 214 -13.50 -31.97 44.65
N ALA A 215 -14.57 -32.09 45.43
CA ALA A 215 -14.53 -32.63 46.80
C ALA A 215 -14.15 -34.12 46.85
N GLN A 216 -14.46 -34.88 45.79
CA GLN A 216 -14.06 -36.28 45.59
C GLN A 216 -12.63 -36.44 45.01
N GLY A 217 -11.85 -35.36 44.88
CA GLY A 217 -10.46 -35.41 44.41
C GLY A 217 -10.27 -35.62 42.90
N GLY A 218 -11.34 -35.55 42.09
CA GLY A 218 -11.27 -35.72 40.64
C GLY A 218 -10.71 -34.50 39.90
N GLU A 219 -10.38 -34.67 38.61
CA GLU A 219 -9.98 -33.54 37.75
C GLU A 219 -11.07 -32.45 37.70
N THR A 220 -10.63 -31.19 37.63
CA THR A 220 -11.50 -30.03 37.75
C THR A 220 -12.30 -29.79 36.46
N GLN A 221 -13.48 -30.42 36.33
CA GLN A 221 -14.39 -30.15 35.21
C GLN A 221 -14.83 -28.67 35.20
N SER A 222 -14.75 -28.05 34.03
CA SER A 222 -15.12 -26.64 33.82
C SER A 222 -16.63 -26.47 33.71
N GLY A 223 -17.32 -26.25 34.82
CA GLY A 223 -18.79 -26.06 34.88
C GLY A 223 -19.28 -24.69 34.38
N SER A 224 -18.75 -24.19 33.26
CA SER A 224 -19.12 -22.89 32.67
C SER A 224 -19.91 -23.04 31.37
N THR A 225 -21.02 -22.31 31.28
CA THR A 225 -21.94 -22.34 30.13
C THR A 225 -21.38 -21.60 28.91
N ILE A 226 -21.93 -21.88 27.73
CA ILE A 226 -21.70 -21.13 26.48
C ILE A 226 -22.04 -19.65 26.71
N THR A 227 -23.13 -19.35 27.41
CA THR A 227 -23.53 -17.97 27.76
C THR A 227 -22.47 -17.25 28.61
N GLN A 228 -21.89 -17.94 29.62
CA GLN A 228 -20.76 -17.38 30.39
C GLN A 228 -19.54 -17.14 29.51
N GLN A 229 -19.18 -18.10 28.66
CA GLN A 229 -18.01 -17.94 27.78
C GLN A 229 -18.23 -16.84 26.72
N PHE A 230 -19.45 -16.63 26.22
CA PHE A 230 -19.80 -15.48 25.37
C PHE A 230 -19.65 -14.16 26.12
N VAL A 231 -20.24 -14.02 27.31
CA VAL A 231 -20.16 -12.80 28.14
C VAL A 231 -18.71 -12.45 28.45
N LYS A 232 -17.91 -13.45 28.80
CA LYS A 232 -16.47 -13.35 29.09
C LYS A 232 -15.63 -12.90 27.90
N ASN A 233 -16.01 -13.28 26.67
CA ASN A 233 -15.31 -12.96 25.43
C ASN A 233 -15.72 -11.62 24.79
N THR A 234 -16.82 -11.03 25.28
CA THR A 234 -17.47 -9.84 24.68
C THR A 234 -17.52 -8.62 25.60
N TYR A 235 -17.79 -8.79 26.91
CA TYR A 235 -18.14 -7.65 27.80
C TYR A 235 -17.16 -7.40 28.97
N LEU A 236 -16.16 -8.26 29.21
CA LEU A 236 -15.30 -8.19 30.41
C LEU A 236 -13.81 -8.22 30.09
N SER A 237 -13.03 -7.30 30.70
CA SER A 237 -11.57 -7.23 30.58
C SER A 237 -10.88 -8.51 31.10
N GLN A 238 -9.68 -8.83 30.61
CA GLN A 238 -9.02 -10.13 30.84
C GLN A 238 -8.58 -10.42 32.30
N GLU A 239 -8.73 -9.50 33.24
CA GLU A 239 -8.32 -9.68 34.63
C GLU A 239 -9.01 -10.86 35.34
N GLN A 240 -8.33 -11.49 36.30
CA GLN A 240 -8.83 -12.65 37.03
C GLN A 240 -9.08 -12.28 38.49
N THR A 241 -10.23 -11.65 38.75
CA THR A 241 -10.68 -11.31 40.12
C THR A 241 -11.97 -12.04 40.47
N LEU A 242 -12.17 -12.33 41.77
CA LEU A 242 -13.42 -12.94 42.25
C LEU A 242 -14.64 -12.06 41.94
N LYS A 243 -14.46 -10.72 42.00
CA LYS A 243 -15.47 -9.74 41.58
C LYS A 243 -15.88 -9.96 40.11
N ARG A 244 -14.93 -10.11 39.18
CA ARG A 244 -15.23 -10.40 37.77
C ARG A 244 -16.06 -11.67 37.62
N LYS A 245 -15.72 -12.78 38.30
CA LYS A 245 -16.49 -14.04 38.16
C LYS A 245 -17.94 -13.91 38.66
N ILE A 246 -18.19 -13.09 39.68
CA ILE A 246 -19.56 -12.76 40.12
C ILE A 246 -20.27 -11.86 39.09
N THR A 247 -19.57 -10.88 38.50
CA THR A 247 -20.11 -10.05 37.41
C THR A 247 -20.41 -10.87 36.15
N GLU A 248 -19.54 -11.81 35.78
CA GLU A 248 -19.70 -12.76 34.67
C GLU A 248 -20.96 -13.61 34.89
N LEU A 249 -21.17 -14.15 36.09
CA LEU A 249 -22.38 -14.88 36.47
C LEU A 249 -23.65 -14.03 36.30
N LEU A 250 -23.68 -12.81 36.86
CA LEU A 250 -24.86 -11.93 36.83
C LEU A 250 -25.20 -11.45 35.41
N ILE A 251 -24.20 -11.06 34.62
CA ILE A 251 -24.41 -10.68 33.20
C ILE A 251 -24.87 -11.91 32.40
N SER A 252 -24.36 -13.11 32.69
CA SER A 252 -24.76 -14.34 31.98
C SER A 252 -26.22 -14.73 32.25
N VAL A 253 -26.69 -14.62 33.50
CA VAL A 253 -28.11 -14.80 33.82
C VAL A 253 -28.96 -13.77 33.08
N LYS A 254 -28.53 -12.50 33.07
CA LYS A 254 -29.28 -11.43 32.39
C LYS A 254 -29.33 -11.63 30.87
N VAL A 255 -28.19 -11.91 30.23
CA VAL A 255 -28.10 -12.21 28.78
C VAL A 255 -28.91 -13.46 28.43
N GLY A 256 -28.77 -14.55 29.19
CA GLY A 256 -29.53 -15.79 28.99
C GLY A 256 -31.04 -15.67 29.21
N ALA A 257 -31.50 -14.60 29.85
CA ALA A 257 -32.91 -14.27 30.05
C ALA A 257 -33.45 -13.20 29.06
N THR A 258 -32.60 -12.57 28.24
CA THR A 258 -32.99 -11.45 27.35
C THR A 258 -32.46 -11.54 25.91
N GLN A 259 -31.76 -12.60 25.53
CA GLN A 259 -31.27 -12.84 24.16
C GLN A 259 -31.60 -14.26 23.71
N ASP A 260 -31.91 -14.41 22.42
CA ASP A 260 -32.19 -15.72 21.84
C ASP A 260 -30.97 -16.65 21.92
N LYS A 261 -31.24 -17.93 22.20
CA LYS A 261 -30.19 -18.96 22.30
C LYS A 261 -29.36 -19.10 21.02
N LYS A 262 -29.98 -18.87 19.86
CA LYS A 262 -29.30 -18.87 18.55
C LYS A 262 -28.30 -17.71 18.43
N ASP A 263 -28.64 -16.53 18.94
CA ASP A 263 -27.78 -15.35 18.91
C ASP A 263 -26.65 -15.44 19.94
N ILE A 264 -26.92 -15.99 21.13
CA ILE A 264 -25.90 -16.30 22.13
C ILE A 264 -24.89 -17.33 21.57
N LEU A 265 -25.36 -18.36 20.86
CA LEU A 265 -24.50 -19.36 20.24
C LEU A 265 -23.70 -18.78 19.06
N ALA A 266 -24.33 -18.01 18.17
CA ALA A 266 -23.64 -17.32 17.09
C ALA A 266 -22.59 -16.33 17.64
N GLY A 267 -22.95 -15.56 18.66
CA GLY A 267 -22.07 -14.64 19.36
C GLY A 267 -20.88 -15.36 19.97
N TYR A 268 -21.09 -16.51 20.64
CA TYR A 268 -20.00 -17.33 21.15
C TYR A 268 -19.09 -17.84 20.03
N LEU A 269 -19.67 -18.53 19.04
CA LEU A 269 -18.94 -19.18 17.95
C LEU A 269 -18.17 -18.19 17.06
N ASN A 270 -18.61 -16.93 16.96
CA ASN A 270 -17.93 -15.85 16.24
C ASN A 270 -16.92 -15.05 17.09
N THR A 271 -16.98 -15.11 18.43
CA THR A 271 -16.07 -14.33 19.31
C THR A 271 -14.97 -15.15 19.97
N ALA A 272 -15.16 -16.47 20.10
CA ALA A 272 -14.22 -17.40 20.73
C ALA A 272 -12.93 -17.59 19.92
N TYR A 273 -11.84 -17.95 20.62
CA TYR A 273 -10.52 -18.15 20.04
C TYR A 273 -10.26 -19.64 19.75
N TYR A 274 -10.02 -19.99 18.50
CA TYR A 274 -9.83 -21.37 18.05
C TYR A 274 -8.35 -21.78 17.89
N GLY A 275 -7.42 -20.82 17.98
CA GLY A 275 -5.99 -21.03 17.69
C GLY A 275 -5.55 -20.35 16.39
N ARG A 276 -4.25 -20.43 16.06
CA ARG A 276 -3.66 -19.87 14.82
C ARG A 276 -3.94 -18.37 14.56
N GLY A 277 -4.30 -17.61 15.58
CA GLY A 277 -4.77 -16.22 15.44
C GLY A 277 -6.24 -16.08 15.02
N ALA A 278 -6.96 -17.17 14.72
CA ALA A 278 -8.37 -17.17 14.34
C ALA A 278 -9.30 -17.00 15.56
N TYR A 279 -10.10 -15.93 15.54
CA TYR A 279 -11.26 -15.75 16.41
C TYR A 279 -12.52 -15.84 15.54
N GLY A 280 -13.49 -16.61 16.00
CA GLY A 280 -14.68 -16.91 15.21
C GLY A 280 -14.55 -18.12 14.28
N ILE A 281 -15.68 -18.81 14.08
CA ILE A 281 -15.74 -20.12 13.41
C ILE A 281 -15.35 -20.07 11.93
N GLN A 282 -15.69 -18.99 11.22
CA GLN A 282 -15.32 -18.79 9.82
C GLN A 282 -13.80 -18.67 9.65
N ALA A 283 -13.15 -17.86 10.47
CA ALA A 283 -11.69 -17.76 10.50
C ALA A 283 -11.03 -19.10 10.90
N ALA A 284 -11.67 -19.88 11.77
CA ALA A 284 -11.18 -21.20 12.18
C ALA A 284 -11.28 -22.25 11.05
N ALA A 285 -12.40 -22.31 10.32
CA ALA A 285 -12.59 -23.20 9.19
C ALA A 285 -11.51 -22.98 8.11
N ARG A 286 -11.24 -21.71 7.76
CA ARG A 286 -10.15 -21.34 6.85
C ARG A 286 -8.77 -21.67 7.44
N ALA A 287 -8.52 -21.35 8.71
CA ALA A 287 -7.21 -21.57 9.35
C ALA A 287 -6.85 -23.05 9.61
N TYR A 288 -7.83 -23.95 9.74
CA TYR A 288 -7.63 -25.37 10.01
C TYR A 288 -7.87 -26.29 8.79
N PHE A 289 -8.73 -25.90 7.84
CA PHE A 289 -9.14 -26.75 6.71
C PHE A 289 -9.11 -26.05 5.32
N ASP A 290 -8.86 -24.73 5.26
CA ASP A 290 -8.96 -23.88 4.06
C ASP A 290 -10.39 -23.73 3.46
N LYS A 291 -11.42 -24.19 4.18
CA LYS A 291 -12.86 -24.16 3.82
C LYS A 291 -13.61 -22.98 4.45
N ASP A 292 -14.80 -22.65 3.93
CA ASP A 292 -15.78 -21.85 4.68
C ASP A 292 -16.42 -22.68 5.80
N CYS A 293 -16.96 -22.02 6.82
CA CYS A 293 -17.55 -22.73 7.96
C CYS A 293 -18.80 -23.54 7.60
N ALA A 294 -19.53 -23.16 6.55
CA ALA A 294 -20.67 -23.90 6.03
C ALA A 294 -20.31 -25.34 5.61
N ASP A 295 -19.08 -25.56 5.14
CA ASP A 295 -18.58 -26.83 4.60
C ASP A 295 -17.92 -27.75 5.66
N LEU A 296 -18.06 -27.41 6.95
CA LEU A 296 -17.52 -28.19 8.06
C LEU A 296 -18.34 -29.48 8.28
N THR A 297 -17.69 -30.62 8.10
CA THR A 297 -18.25 -31.93 8.47
C THR A 297 -18.38 -32.10 9.99
N PRO A 298 -19.17 -33.08 10.48
CA PRO A 298 -19.20 -33.43 11.90
C PRO A 298 -17.83 -33.79 12.49
N SER A 299 -16.97 -34.48 11.74
CA SER A 299 -15.61 -34.81 12.21
C SER A 299 -14.74 -33.56 12.38
N GLU A 300 -14.77 -32.64 11.41
CA GLU A 300 -14.05 -31.35 11.49
C GLU A 300 -14.63 -30.46 12.61
N SER A 301 -15.94 -30.48 12.80
CA SER A 301 -16.67 -29.76 13.86
C SER A 301 -16.30 -30.24 15.26
N ALA A 302 -16.26 -31.56 15.48
CA ALA A 302 -15.85 -32.18 16.74
C ALA A 302 -14.37 -31.91 17.07
N PHE A 303 -13.53 -31.65 16.07
CA PHE A 303 -12.16 -31.17 16.30
C PHE A 303 -12.13 -29.68 16.67
N LEU A 304 -12.89 -28.81 15.99
CA LEU A 304 -12.93 -27.38 16.32
C LEU A 304 -13.56 -27.09 17.70
N SER A 305 -14.47 -27.94 18.18
CA SER A 305 -14.94 -27.88 19.58
C SER A 305 -13.83 -28.23 20.60
N ALA A 306 -12.88 -29.10 20.21
CA ALA A 306 -11.73 -29.44 21.03
C ALA A 306 -10.76 -28.25 21.18
N THR A 307 -10.52 -27.48 20.11
CA THR A 307 -9.57 -26.35 20.19
C THR A 307 -10.05 -25.25 21.13
N LEU A 308 -11.36 -24.96 21.18
CA LEU A 308 -11.98 -24.01 22.13
C LEU A 308 -11.57 -24.21 23.59
N ASN A 309 -11.29 -25.46 24.00
CA ASN A 309 -10.91 -25.78 25.38
C ASN A 309 -9.54 -25.20 25.77
N GLY A 310 -8.63 -25.02 24.80
CA GLY A 310 -7.29 -24.47 25.00
C GLY A 310 -6.42 -24.65 23.76
N PRO A 311 -6.49 -23.75 22.76
CA PRO A 311 -6.00 -24.03 21.40
C PRO A 311 -4.53 -24.47 21.33
N ASN A 312 -3.68 -23.85 22.16
CA ASN A 312 -2.26 -24.15 22.28
C ASN A 312 -1.94 -25.62 22.61
N LEU A 313 -2.89 -26.37 23.18
CA LEU A 313 -2.73 -27.76 23.63
C LEU A 313 -3.46 -28.79 22.75
N TYR A 314 -4.22 -28.33 21.76
CA TYR A 314 -5.06 -29.15 20.88
C TYR A 314 -4.77 -28.94 19.38
N ASP A 315 -3.90 -28.01 18.98
CA ASP A 315 -3.45 -27.87 17.59
C ASP A 315 -2.45 -28.99 17.23
N PRO A 316 -2.72 -29.90 16.28
CA PRO A 316 -1.85 -31.04 15.97
C PRO A 316 -0.41 -30.68 15.58
N TYR A 317 -0.14 -29.43 15.18
CA TYR A 317 1.20 -28.96 14.82
C TYR A 317 1.96 -28.33 16.01
N GLY A 318 1.45 -28.50 17.23
CA GLY A 318 2.07 -28.02 18.47
C GLY A 318 1.66 -26.61 18.88
N GLY A 319 2.34 -26.08 19.89
CA GLY A 319 2.12 -24.76 20.46
C GLY A 319 3.27 -24.34 21.37
N GLN A 320 3.08 -23.29 22.16
CA GLN A 320 4.11 -22.79 23.06
C GLN A 320 4.20 -23.58 24.38
N GLY A 321 5.42 -23.89 24.81
CA GLY A 321 5.75 -24.52 26.08
C GLY A 321 5.90 -26.05 26.04
N PRO A 322 6.57 -26.66 27.03
CA PRO A 322 6.99 -28.08 27.01
C PRO A 322 5.82 -29.10 27.05
N ALA A 323 4.61 -28.62 27.35
CA ALA A 323 3.38 -29.42 27.33
C ALA A 323 2.68 -29.46 25.95
N ALA A 324 3.18 -28.71 24.96
CA ALA A 324 2.49 -28.41 23.70
C ALA A 324 3.24 -28.92 22.44
N THR A 325 3.87 -30.10 22.51
CA THR A 325 4.53 -30.71 21.33
C THR A 325 3.49 -31.27 20.34
N PRO A 326 3.80 -31.42 19.04
CA PRO A 326 2.86 -31.92 18.03
C PRO A 326 2.21 -33.26 18.42
N GLU A 327 3.00 -34.21 18.93
CA GLU A 327 2.55 -35.56 19.31
C GLU A 327 1.59 -35.52 20.50
N LYS A 328 1.92 -34.71 21.52
CA LYS A 328 1.09 -34.49 22.71
C LYS A 328 -0.20 -33.74 22.38
N ASN A 329 -0.14 -32.78 21.46
CA ASN A 329 -1.32 -32.05 20.99
C ASN A 329 -2.21 -32.96 20.14
N LEU A 330 -1.67 -33.66 19.14
CA LEU A 330 -2.42 -34.58 18.28
C LEU A 330 -3.10 -35.67 19.12
N LYS A 331 -2.41 -36.29 20.09
CA LYS A 331 -3.07 -37.28 20.97
C LYS A 331 -4.25 -36.65 21.71
N ARG A 332 -4.07 -35.51 22.37
CA ARG A 332 -5.16 -34.81 23.09
C ARG A 332 -6.29 -34.38 22.16
N ALA A 333 -5.97 -33.96 20.94
CA ALA A 333 -6.95 -33.59 19.92
C ALA A 333 -7.79 -34.79 19.51
N SER A 334 -7.17 -35.92 19.18
CA SER A 334 -7.86 -37.17 18.84
C SER A 334 -8.69 -37.71 20.00
N ASP A 335 -8.15 -37.73 21.22
CA ASP A 335 -8.87 -38.15 22.43
C ASP A 335 -10.13 -37.29 22.65
N ARG A 336 -10.03 -35.95 22.51
CA ARG A 336 -11.15 -35.00 22.72
C ARG A 336 -12.14 -34.94 21.55
N TRP A 337 -11.67 -35.12 20.32
CA TRP A 337 -12.48 -35.26 19.11
C TRP A 337 -13.38 -36.50 19.21
N LYS A 338 -12.80 -37.67 19.49
CA LYS A 338 -13.57 -38.90 19.67
C LYS A 338 -14.56 -38.78 20.83
N TRP A 339 -14.12 -38.24 21.98
CA TRP A 339 -15.01 -37.98 23.11
C TRP A 339 -16.17 -37.04 22.75
N THR A 340 -15.98 -36.06 21.86
CA THR A 340 -17.07 -35.17 21.41
C THR A 340 -18.09 -35.93 20.57
N LEU A 341 -17.64 -36.73 19.59
CA LEU A 341 -18.52 -37.58 18.78
C LEU A 341 -19.28 -38.59 19.65
N ASP A 342 -18.60 -39.24 20.60
CA ASP A 342 -19.21 -40.12 21.61
C ASP A 342 -20.26 -39.36 22.46
N ARG A 343 -19.99 -38.08 22.76
CA ARG A 343 -20.86 -37.22 23.59
C ARG A 343 -22.09 -36.72 22.83
N GLU A 344 -22.00 -36.46 21.54
CA GLU A 344 -23.15 -36.10 20.69
C GLU A 344 -24.20 -37.23 20.65
N VAL A 345 -23.77 -38.49 20.57
CA VAL A 345 -24.66 -39.66 20.68
C VAL A 345 -25.29 -39.75 22.07
N GLN A 346 -24.51 -39.56 23.15
CA GLN A 346 -25.02 -39.57 24.53
C GLN A 346 -26.05 -38.48 24.86
N VAL A 347 -26.23 -37.48 23.99
CA VAL A 347 -27.23 -36.41 24.16
C VAL A 347 -28.26 -36.35 23.03
N GLY A 348 -28.33 -37.36 22.16
CA GLY A 348 -29.31 -37.44 21.08
C GLY A 348 -29.11 -36.42 19.96
N ARG A 349 -27.86 -36.02 19.68
CA ARG A 349 -27.50 -35.06 18.60
C ARG A 349 -26.79 -35.70 17.41
N MET A 350 -26.47 -36.98 17.51
CA MET A 350 -25.88 -37.81 16.44
C MET A 350 -26.33 -39.25 16.65
N GLU A 351 -26.58 -39.99 15.58
CA GLU A 351 -26.88 -41.43 15.65
C GLU A 351 -25.59 -42.25 15.75
N ALA A 352 -25.66 -43.41 16.43
CA ALA A 352 -24.48 -44.25 16.66
C ALA A 352 -23.77 -44.71 15.35
N PRO A 353 -24.47 -45.09 14.26
CA PRO A 353 -23.81 -45.44 12.99
C PRO A 353 -23.05 -44.28 12.34
N ASP A 354 -23.52 -43.04 12.46
CA ASP A 354 -22.79 -41.87 11.95
C ASP A 354 -21.55 -41.58 12.80
N ARG A 355 -21.64 -41.73 14.12
CA ARG A 355 -20.48 -41.67 15.03
C ARG A 355 -19.41 -42.68 14.61
N ASP A 356 -19.82 -43.93 14.39
CA ASP A 356 -18.91 -45.01 14.00
C ASP A 356 -18.26 -44.78 12.63
N LYS A 357 -19.03 -44.27 11.65
CA LYS A 357 -18.54 -43.83 10.34
C LYS A 357 -17.44 -42.76 10.44
N TRP A 358 -17.64 -41.72 11.27
CA TRP A 358 -16.62 -40.67 11.45
C TRP A 358 -15.40 -41.15 12.22
N VAL A 359 -15.57 -42.06 13.19
CA VAL A 359 -14.44 -42.67 13.91
C VAL A 359 -13.63 -43.61 13.00
N ALA A 360 -14.29 -44.37 12.13
CA ALA A 360 -13.65 -45.26 11.14
C ALA A 360 -12.92 -44.48 10.03
N ALA A 361 -13.42 -43.31 9.63
CA ALA A 361 -12.73 -42.41 8.70
C ALA A 361 -11.47 -41.75 9.30
N GLY A 362 -11.29 -41.82 10.63
CA GLY A 362 -10.13 -41.31 11.35
C GLY A 362 -10.18 -39.81 11.65
N PHE A 363 -9.16 -39.34 12.36
CA PHE A 363 -9.01 -37.94 12.76
C PHE A 363 -8.89 -37.02 11.53
N PRO A 364 -9.61 -35.88 11.48
CA PRO A 364 -9.69 -35.05 10.28
C PRO A 364 -8.33 -34.47 9.87
N LYS A 365 -8.08 -34.37 8.56
CA LYS A 365 -6.83 -33.86 8.00
C LYS A 365 -6.70 -32.33 8.18
N VAL A 366 -6.19 -31.94 9.33
CA VAL A 366 -5.87 -30.55 9.67
C VAL A 366 -4.69 -30.04 8.82
N GLN A 367 -4.84 -28.84 8.24
CA GLN A 367 -3.80 -28.15 7.48
C GLN A 367 -2.61 -27.74 8.37
N LYS A 368 -1.41 -27.59 7.80
CA LYS A 368 -0.26 -27.00 8.50
C LYS A 368 -0.52 -25.50 8.81
N PRO A 369 -0.16 -24.99 10.00
CA PRO A 369 -0.28 -23.56 10.29
C PRO A 369 0.46 -22.69 9.26
N LYS A 370 -0.30 -21.87 8.53
CA LYS A 370 0.23 -20.74 7.78
C LYS A 370 0.66 -19.66 8.80
N PRO A 371 1.81 -18.97 8.65
CA PRO A 371 2.20 -17.90 9.57
C PRO A 371 1.09 -16.84 9.72
N ALA A 372 0.85 -16.40 10.95
CA ALA A 372 -0.31 -15.56 11.27
C ALA A 372 -0.14 -14.11 10.75
N THR A 373 -0.53 -13.88 9.49
CA THR A 373 -0.93 -12.58 8.92
C THR A 373 -0.03 -11.41 9.34
N ASN A 374 1.24 -11.46 8.96
CA ASN A 374 2.18 -10.36 9.20
C ASN A 374 2.29 -9.48 7.95
N ARG A 375 2.39 -8.16 8.11
CA ARG A 375 2.58 -7.20 6.99
C ARG A 375 4.05 -7.16 6.51
N ALA A 376 4.75 -8.29 6.58
CA ALA A 376 6.17 -8.41 6.25
C ALA A 376 6.41 -8.48 4.74
N GLY A 377 7.64 -8.16 4.31
CA GLY A 377 8.00 -8.10 2.90
C GLY A 377 7.14 -7.06 2.17
N GLN A 378 6.64 -7.41 0.98
CA GLN A 378 5.79 -6.52 0.19
C GLN A 378 4.34 -6.39 0.70
N ILE A 379 3.87 -7.32 1.55
CA ILE A 379 2.45 -7.38 1.98
C ILE A 379 2.00 -6.11 2.72
N GLY A 380 2.92 -5.44 3.43
CA GLY A 380 2.64 -4.11 4.02
C GLY A 380 2.36 -3.08 2.95
N TYR A 381 3.32 -2.80 2.06
CA TYR A 381 3.15 -1.79 1.00
C TYR A 381 1.93 -2.06 0.11
N LEU A 382 1.65 -3.32 -0.23
CA LEU A 382 0.45 -3.71 -1.00
C LEU A 382 -0.85 -3.34 -0.26
N THR A 383 -0.90 -3.55 1.05
CA THR A 383 -2.09 -3.19 1.84
C THR A 383 -2.17 -1.70 2.17
N ASP A 384 -1.04 -0.98 2.30
CA ASP A 384 -1.04 0.49 2.42
C ASP A 384 -1.47 1.15 1.10
N LEU A 385 -1.01 0.64 -0.05
CA LEU A 385 -1.44 1.11 -1.38
C LEU A 385 -2.92 0.82 -1.66
N ALA A 386 -3.45 -0.32 -1.18
CA ALA A 386 -4.88 -0.61 -1.25
C ALA A 386 -5.71 0.31 -0.35
N ASP A 387 -5.30 0.51 0.92
CA ASP A 387 -5.98 1.42 1.86
C ASP A 387 -5.98 2.86 1.35
N ASN A 388 -4.83 3.37 0.88
CA ASN A 388 -4.70 4.73 0.33
C ASN A 388 -5.60 4.92 -0.89
N TYR A 389 -5.62 3.95 -1.81
CA TYR A 389 -6.48 4.01 -2.99
C TYR A 389 -7.97 4.03 -2.61
N ILE A 390 -8.40 3.21 -1.65
CA ILE A 390 -9.79 3.20 -1.15
C ILE A 390 -10.16 4.54 -0.52
N VAL A 391 -9.28 5.15 0.26
CA VAL A 391 -9.52 6.45 0.92
C VAL A 391 -9.60 7.59 -0.10
N ALA A 392 -8.85 7.51 -1.22
CA ALA A 392 -8.90 8.50 -2.29
C ALA A 392 -10.12 8.35 -3.23
N HIS A 393 -10.58 7.12 -3.50
CA HIS A 393 -11.57 6.83 -4.55
C HIS A 393 -12.96 6.37 -4.03
N SER A 394 -13.16 6.28 -2.71
CA SER A 394 -14.43 5.85 -2.13
C SER A 394 -14.88 6.76 -0.98
N LYS A 395 -16.04 6.45 -0.40
CA LYS A 395 -16.56 7.12 0.81
C LYS A 395 -16.04 6.50 2.12
N ILE A 396 -15.19 5.46 2.04
CA ILE A 396 -14.69 4.73 3.20
C ILE A 396 -13.47 5.47 3.76
N SER A 397 -13.59 6.04 4.96
CA SER A 397 -12.49 6.74 5.61
C SER A 397 -11.43 5.78 6.17
N LYS A 398 -10.19 6.26 6.35
CA LYS A 398 -9.13 5.47 6.99
C LYS A 398 -9.53 5.01 8.40
N ALA A 399 -10.24 5.87 9.15
CA ALA A 399 -10.82 5.57 10.45
C ALA A 399 -11.99 4.56 10.41
N GLU A 400 -12.44 4.10 9.24
CA GLU A 400 -13.34 2.96 9.07
C GLU A 400 -12.58 1.71 8.64
N LEU A 401 -11.62 1.81 7.71
CA LEU A 401 -10.70 0.71 7.39
C LEU A 401 -9.99 0.20 8.66
N ASP A 402 -9.57 1.10 9.55
CA ASP A 402 -8.91 0.77 10.82
C ASP A 402 -9.86 0.13 11.87
N LYS A 403 -11.19 0.18 11.67
CA LYS A 403 -12.17 -0.57 12.49
C LYS A 403 -12.36 -2.01 12.00
N GLY A 404 -11.94 -2.32 10.78
CA GLY A 404 -12.04 -3.64 10.17
C GLY A 404 -13.41 -3.98 9.55
N GLY A 405 -13.53 -5.20 9.05
CA GLY A 405 -14.77 -5.79 8.53
C GLY A 405 -14.96 -5.68 7.01
N TYR A 406 -13.97 -5.15 6.28
CA TYR A 406 -14.04 -5.06 4.81
C TYR A 406 -13.38 -6.26 4.13
N GLN A 407 -13.99 -6.74 3.03
CA GLN A 407 -13.36 -7.64 2.07
C GLN A 407 -12.86 -6.81 0.89
N ILE A 408 -11.55 -6.78 0.65
CA ILE A 408 -10.87 -5.89 -0.29
C ILE A 408 -10.22 -6.72 -1.39
N TYR A 409 -10.77 -6.64 -2.60
CA TYR A 409 -10.28 -7.34 -3.79
C TYR A 409 -9.28 -6.45 -4.52
N THR A 410 -8.04 -6.92 -4.68
CA THR A 410 -6.95 -6.14 -5.26
C THR A 410 -6.64 -6.54 -6.70
N THR A 411 -5.89 -5.69 -7.40
CA THR A 411 -5.35 -5.97 -8.75
C THR A 411 -4.06 -6.79 -8.72
N PHE A 412 -3.50 -7.06 -7.54
CA PHE A 412 -2.16 -7.63 -7.39
C PHE A 412 -2.12 -9.10 -7.80
N ASP A 413 -1.22 -9.43 -8.71
CA ASP A 413 -0.89 -10.79 -9.12
C ASP A 413 0.27 -11.28 -8.24
N ARG A 414 0.01 -12.34 -7.46
CA ARG A 414 0.97 -12.85 -6.51
C ARG A 414 2.26 -13.31 -7.17
N ASP A 415 2.18 -14.05 -8.26
CA ASP A 415 3.36 -14.64 -8.91
C ASP A 415 4.23 -13.54 -9.51
N LYS A 416 3.61 -12.44 -9.97
CA LYS A 416 4.35 -11.23 -10.39
C LYS A 416 4.96 -10.45 -9.22
N VAL A 417 4.28 -10.35 -8.08
CA VAL A 417 4.86 -9.73 -6.86
C VAL A 417 6.05 -10.53 -6.34
N ASP A 418 5.90 -11.86 -6.25
CA ASP A 418 6.96 -12.77 -5.80
C ASP A 418 8.15 -12.73 -6.80
N ALA A 419 7.89 -12.67 -8.11
CA ALA A 419 8.94 -12.51 -9.15
C ALA A 419 9.67 -11.15 -9.08
N LEU A 420 8.95 -10.03 -9.00
CA LEU A 420 9.57 -8.70 -8.94
C LEU A 420 10.45 -8.54 -7.69
N SER A 421 9.97 -9.06 -6.56
CA SER A 421 10.73 -9.10 -5.30
C SER A 421 12.00 -9.92 -5.44
N LYS A 422 11.92 -11.10 -6.07
CA LYS A 422 13.06 -11.98 -6.34
C LYS A 422 14.12 -11.30 -7.20
N SER A 423 13.76 -10.64 -8.31
CA SER A 423 14.71 -9.96 -9.19
C SER A 423 15.47 -8.85 -8.46
N VAL A 424 14.78 -8.03 -7.64
CA VAL A 424 15.46 -7.01 -6.81
C VAL A 424 16.35 -7.67 -5.75
N GLU A 425 15.90 -8.77 -5.12
CA GLU A 425 16.70 -9.50 -4.13
C GLU A 425 17.95 -10.16 -4.70
N GLU A 426 17.88 -10.77 -5.89
CA GLU A 426 19.02 -11.41 -6.53
C GLU A 426 20.06 -10.39 -6.95
N VAL A 427 19.66 -9.28 -7.60
CA VAL A 427 20.57 -8.19 -7.97
C VAL A 427 21.15 -7.48 -6.74
N ARG A 428 20.35 -7.23 -5.68
CA ARG A 428 20.84 -6.66 -4.41
C ARG A 428 21.82 -7.59 -3.71
N LYS A 429 21.50 -8.89 -3.60
CA LYS A 429 22.35 -9.91 -2.97
C LYS A 429 23.65 -10.13 -3.75
N ALA A 430 23.60 -10.11 -5.08
CA ALA A 430 24.78 -10.24 -5.92
C ALA A 430 25.68 -9.00 -5.79
N ASN A 431 25.12 -7.80 -5.97
CA ASN A 431 25.90 -6.60 -6.23
C ASN A 431 26.07 -5.63 -5.06
N ILE A 432 25.14 -5.55 -4.10
CA ILE A 432 25.11 -4.50 -3.06
C ILE A 432 25.63 -5.06 -1.73
N LYS A 433 26.77 -4.53 -1.24
CA LYS A 433 27.58 -5.08 -0.14
C LYS A 433 27.86 -4.04 0.96
N PRO A 434 26.85 -3.52 1.70
CA PRO A 434 27.00 -2.44 2.68
C PRO A 434 27.91 -2.78 3.88
N LYS A 435 28.29 -4.05 4.07
CA LYS A 435 29.28 -4.50 5.08
C LYS A 435 30.73 -4.54 4.56
N VAL A 436 30.95 -4.20 3.29
CA VAL A 436 32.25 -4.30 2.58
C VAL A 436 32.58 -2.99 1.85
N ARG A 437 31.56 -2.24 1.41
CA ARG A 437 31.70 -0.93 0.76
C ARG A 437 30.66 0.03 1.33
N ASP A 438 31.11 1.13 1.94
CA ASP A 438 30.19 2.09 2.58
C ASP A 438 29.30 2.85 1.59
N VAL A 439 29.74 2.96 0.32
CA VAL A 439 28.90 3.48 -0.77
C VAL A 439 27.67 2.62 -1.06
N ASP A 440 27.68 1.33 -0.72
CA ASP A 440 26.51 0.45 -0.85
C ASP A 440 25.50 0.64 0.29
N GLN A 441 25.82 1.41 1.33
CA GLN A 441 24.84 1.78 2.36
C GLN A 441 23.81 2.76 1.78
N PHE A 442 22.58 2.68 2.30
CA PHE A 442 21.44 3.54 1.94
C PHE A 442 20.94 3.40 0.48
N VAL A 443 21.38 2.37 -0.26
CA VAL A 443 20.84 2.03 -1.58
C VAL A 443 19.40 1.59 -1.47
N GLN A 444 18.52 2.24 -2.23
CA GLN A 444 17.10 1.96 -2.33
C GLN A 444 16.74 1.49 -3.73
N PHE A 445 15.76 0.60 -3.80
CA PHE A 445 15.07 0.20 -5.02
C PHE A 445 13.57 0.43 -4.85
N GLY A 446 12.93 0.91 -5.91
CA GLY A 446 11.48 1.01 -6.05
C GLY A 446 11.05 0.47 -7.40
N GLY A 447 9.89 -0.17 -7.49
CA GLY A 447 9.43 -0.70 -8.78
C GLY A 447 7.92 -0.89 -8.83
N ALA A 448 7.35 -0.76 -10.02
CA ALA A 448 5.93 -0.98 -10.26
C ALA A 448 5.67 -1.52 -11.68
N SER A 449 4.61 -2.31 -11.81
CA SER A 449 4.22 -3.00 -13.04
C SER A 449 2.71 -2.91 -13.26
N VAL A 450 2.31 -2.46 -14.44
CA VAL A 450 0.94 -2.05 -14.81
C VAL A 450 0.51 -2.72 -16.12
N GLU A 451 -0.71 -3.27 -16.15
CA GLU A 451 -1.34 -3.81 -17.38
C GLU A 451 -1.82 -2.65 -18.29
N PRO A 452 -1.23 -2.44 -19.50
CA PRO A 452 -1.47 -1.22 -20.28
C PRO A 452 -2.92 -1.00 -20.73
N LYS A 453 -3.67 -2.09 -20.96
CA LYS A 453 -5.03 -2.00 -21.49
C LYS A 453 -6.09 -1.66 -20.45
N THR A 454 -5.76 -1.81 -19.15
CA THR A 454 -6.71 -1.74 -18.04
C THR A 454 -6.27 -0.84 -16.89
N GLY A 455 -4.99 -0.47 -16.78
CA GLY A 455 -4.46 0.29 -15.64
C GLY A 455 -4.26 -0.53 -14.36
N LYS A 456 -4.44 -1.85 -14.37
CA LYS A 456 -4.23 -2.67 -13.15
C LYS A 456 -2.77 -2.64 -12.71
N ILE A 457 -2.51 -2.22 -11.47
CA ILE A 457 -1.21 -2.39 -10.81
C ILE A 457 -1.09 -3.86 -10.42
N VAL A 458 -0.34 -4.64 -11.20
CA VAL A 458 -0.24 -6.10 -10.99
C VAL A 458 0.90 -6.49 -10.06
N ALA A 459 1.95 -5.66 -9.93
CA ALA A 459 3.01 -5.85 -8.95
C ALA A 459 3.68 -4.52 -8.57
N ILE A 460 4.20 -4.46 -7.34
CA ILE A 460 5.10 -3.40 -6.85
C ILE A 460 6.23 -3.98 -6.02
N TYR A 461 7.32 -3.20 -5.89
CA TYR A 461 8.38 -3.39 -4.91
C TYR A 461 8.59 -2.08 -4.13
N GLY A 462 8.21 -2.07 -2.85
CA GLY A 462 8.27 -0.89 -1.99
C GLY A 462 9.55 -0.77 -1.16
N GLY A 463 10.44 -1.77 -1.18
CA GLY A 463 11.63 -1.86 -0.33
C GLY A 463 11.78 -3.27 0.28
N GLU A 464 12.76 -3.46 1.16
CA GLU A 464 13.10 -4.81 1.64
C GLU A 464 12.00 -5.46 2.50
N ASN A 465 11.49 -4.75 3.52
CA ASN A 465 10.47 -5.26 4.43
C ASN A 465 9.65 -4.10 5.03
N ALA A 466 8.35 -4.05 4.78
CA ALA A 466 7.46 -2.97 5.22
C ALA A 466 7.34 -2.79 6.76
N LEU A 467 7.91 -3.69 7.55
CA LEU A 467 7.98 -3.61 9.02
C LEU A 467 9.26 -2.97 9.56
N GLU A 468 10.27 -2.82 8.70
CA GLU A 468 11.60 -2.27 9.02
C GLU A 468 11.90 -1.02 8.18
N HIS A 469 11.32 -0.96 6.98
CA HIS A 469 11.37 0.15 6.03
C HIS A 469 9.93 0.59 5.73
N PHE A 470 9.48 1.70 6.31
CA PHE A 470 8.06 2.09 6.28
C PHE A 470 7.64 2.87 5.03
N THR A 471 8.60 3.42 4.26
CA THR A 471 8.34 4.12 3.00
C THR A 471 8.05 3.12 1.89
N ASN A 472 7.03 3.36 1.06
CA ASN A 472 6.79 2.56 -0.14
C ASN A 472 7.53 3.17 -1.34
N ASN A 473 8.73 2.65 -1.66
CA ASN A 473 9.56 3.14 -2.76
C ASN A 473 8.91 3.02 -4.16
N ALA A 474 7.85 2.21 -4.33
CA ALA A 474 7.10 2.15 -5.59
C ALA A 474 6.21 3.39 -5.81
N ASP A 475 5.74 3.99 -4.71
CA ASP A 475 4.84 5.15 -4.71
C ASP A 475 5.54 6.45 -4.23
N TYR A 476 6.83 6.36 -3.92
CA TYR A 476 7.64 7.48 -3.44
C TYR A 476 7.98 8.46 -4.57
N THR A 477 7.76 9.75 -4.30
CA THR A 477 8.00 10.86 -5.23
C THR A 477 9.23 11.68 -4.84
N GLY A 478 9.70 12.58 -5.71
CA GLY A 478 10.87 13.43 -5.45
C GLY A 478 12.20 12.86 -5.97
N VAL A 479 12.28 11.55 -6.23
CA VAL A 479 13.38 10.94 -6.99
C VAL A 479 13.26 11.35 -8.47
N GLN A 480 14.17 12.20 -8.95
CA GLN A 480 14.18 12.63 -10.35
C GLN A 480 14.34 11.43 -11.31
N VAL A 481 13.66 11.46 -12.46
CA VAL A 481 13.59 10.32 -13.40
C VAL A 481 14.53 10.42 -14.60
N GLY A 482 15.06 11.61 -14.87
CA GLY A 482 16.07 11.86 -15.90
C GLY A 482 15.60 11.50 -17.31
N SER A 483 16.50 10.96 -18.14
CA SER A 483 16.24 10.69 -19.57
C SER A 483 15.06 9.74 -19.90
N THR A 484 14.36 9.16 -18.92
CA THR A 484 13.04 8.53 -19.10
C THR A 484 11.92 9.55 -19.43
N PHE A 485 12.16 10.85 -19.27
CA PHE A 485 11.18 11.90 -19.59
C PHE A 485 11.19 12.29 -21.08
N LYS A 486 12.27 11.98 -21.81
CA LYS A 486 12.44 12.33 -23.23
C LYS A 486 11.31 11.84 -24.17
N PRO A 487 10.66 10.68 -23.96
CA PRO A 487 9.52 10.25 -24.78
C PRO A 487 8.32 11.19 -24.73
N PHE A 488 8.07 11.89 -23.61
CA PHE A 488 7.00 12.89 -23.53
C PHE A 488 7.34 14.14 -24.37
N VAL A 489 8.63 14.49 -24.49
CA VAL A 489 9.11 15.55 -25.40
C VAL A 489 8.88 15.14 -26.86
N LEU A 490 9.17 13.89 -27.21
CA LEU A 490 8.94 13.36 -28.56
C LEU A 490 7.44 13.31 -28.89
N ALA A 491 6.61 12.84 -27.96
CA ALA A 491 5.15 12.83 -28.10
C ALA A 491 4.58 14.25 -28.28
N ALA A 492 5.05 15.25 -27.52
CA ALA A 492 4.67 16.65 -27.70
C ALA A 492 5.08 17.19 -29.08
N ALA A 493 6.30 16.88 -29.54
CA ALA A 493 6.81 17.28 -30.86
C ALA A 493 6.05 16.63 -32.04
N MET A 494 5.51 15.42 -31.83
CA MET A 494 4.68 14.71 -32.80
C MET A 494 3.18 15.09 -32.72
N THR A 495 2.72 15.62 -31.60
CA THR A 495 1.32 16.06 -31.40
C THR A 495 1.12 17.51 -31.83
N HIS A 496 2.00 18.41 -31.39
CA HIS A 496 1.87 19.87 -31.57
C HIS A 496 2.89 20.45 -32.55
N GLY A 497 4.06 19.83 -32.71
CA GLY A 497 5.13 20.34 -33.57
C GLY A 497 6.00 21.44 -32.97
N LYS A 498 7.16 21.69 -33.60
CA LYS A 498 8.03 22.82 -33.24
C LYS A 498 7.39 24.14 -33.69
N ARG A 499 7.63 25.18 -32.90
CA ARG A 499 7.22 26.54 -33.23
C ARG A 499 7.93 27.04 -34.48
N ASN A 500 7.21 27.86 -35.26
CA ASN A 500 7.77 28.64 -36.34
C ASN A 500 8.59 29.81 -35.75
N PRO A 501 9.88 29.94 -36.07
CA PRO A 501 10.75 30.99 -35.51
C PRO A 501 10.35 32.41 -35.93
N ALA A 502 9.62 32.56 -37.04
CA ALA A 502 9.17 33.86 -37.55
C ALA A 502 7.85 34.37 -36.94
N LEU A 503 7.23 33.60 -36.03
CA LEU A 503 5.97 33.95 -35.36
C LEU A 503 6.18 34.18 -33.85
N GLY A 504 5.20 34.85 -33.22
CA GLY A 504 5.20 35.07 -31.76
C GLY A 504 5.19 33.76 -30.95
N PRO A 505 5.48 33.80 -29.63
CA PRO A 505 5.72 32.60 -28.83
C PRO A 505 4.46 31.74 -28.57
N LYS A 506 3.27 32.33 -28.72
CA LYS A 506 1.97 31.65 -28.69
C LYS A 506 1.55 31.32 -30.12
N GLN A 507 1.45 30.03 -30.44
CA GLN A 507 1.15 29.51 -31.77
C GLN A 507 0.19 28.33 -31.65
N SER A 508 -0.87 28.31 -32.46
CA SER A 508 -1.76 27.14 -32.59
C SER A 508 -1.07 26.02 -33.35
N ASP A 509 -1.58 24.78 -33.24
CA ASP A 509 -0.98 23.61 -33.88
C ASP A 509 -0.90 23.73 -35.41
N SER A 510 -1.83 24.46 -36.04
CA SER A 510 -1.80 24.77 -37.48
C SER A 510 -0.70 25.76 -37.91
N GLN A 511 -0.02 26.42 -36.98
CA GLN A 511 1.09 27.35 -37.24
C GLN A 511 2.47 26.72 -36.96
N ARG A 512 2.49 25.46 -36.53
CA ARG A 512 3.67 24.69 -36.09
C ARG A 512 4.02 23.61 -37.10
N THR A 513 5.25 23.10 -37.03
CA THR A 513 5.70 21.99 -37.89
C THR A 513 5.82 20.71 -37.07
N VAL A 514 4.90 19.77 -37.28
CA VAL A 514 4.93 18.43 -36.66
C VAL A 514 6.25 17.73 -37.02
N VAL A 515 6.93 17.17 -36.01
CA VAL A 515 8.33 16.73 -36.11
C VAL A 515 8.41 15.21 -36.33
N SER A 516 9.15 14.77 -37.35
CA SER A 516 9.42 13.34 -37.58
C SER A 516 10.62 12.83 -36.77
N PRO A 517 10.73 11.49 -36.49
CA PRO A 517 11.90 10.90 -35.83
C PRO A 517 13.24 11.17 -36.53
N GLU A 518 13.22 11.39 -37.84
CA GLU A 518 14.40 11.59 -38.67
C GLU A 518 14.85 13.05 -38.78
N SER A 519 14.19 13.95 -38.03
CA SER A 519 14.58 15.35 -37.85
C SER A 519 15.93 15.46 -37.15
N VAL A 520 16.81 16.35 -37.62
CA VAL A 520 18.24 16.37 -37.27
C VAL A 520 18.56 17.55 -36.34
N TYR A 521 19.27 17.26 -35.26
CA TYR A 521 19.67 18.23 -34.22
C TYR A 521 21.16 18.08 -33.92
N ASN A 522 21.75 19.12 -33.32
CA ASN A 522 23.14 19.08 -32.89
C ASN A 522 23.27 18.23 -31.62
N GLY A 523 24.01 17.13 -31.73
CA GLY A 523 24.30 16.18 -30.66
C GLY A 523 25.66 16.39 -29.98
N ASN A 524 26.38 17.46 -30.31
CA ASN A 524 27.63 17.80 -29.62
C ASN A 524 27.42 18.09 -28.14
N ASN A 525 28.51 18.06 -27.38
CA ASN A 525 28.55 18.40 -25.97
C ASN A 525 28.55 19.94 -25.78
N LYS A 526 28.04 20.42 -24.64
CA LYS A 526 28.08 21.84 -24.20
C LYS A 526 27.56 22.85 -25.25
N VAL A 527 26.66 22.41 -26.12
CA VAL A 527 26.00 23.28 -27.11
C VAL A 527 25.23 24.39 -26.39
N THR A 528 25.47 25.64 -26.80
CA THR A 528 24.70 26.81 -26.36
C THR A 528 23.22 26.63 -26.70
N LEU A 529 22.38 26.60 -25.68
CA LEU A 529 20.93 26.46 -25.79
C LEU A 529 20.31 27.67 -26.50
N ARG A 530 19.34 27.43 -27.38
CA ARG A 530 18.59 28.49 -28.06
C ARG A 530 17.11 28.45 -27.70
N THR A 531 16.46 29.61 -27.73
CA THR A 531 15.00 29.68 -27.73
C THR A 531 14.47 29.32 -29.14
N TYR A 532 13.17 29.07 -29.27
CA TYR A 532 12.53 28.61 -30.51
C TYR A 532 12.72 29.50 -31.76
N ASN A 533 13.28 30.71 -31.60
CA ASN A 533 13.58 31.65 -32.68
C ASN A 533 15.10 31.84 -32.96
N GLY A 534 15.95 30.95 -32.45
CA GLY A 534 17.40 30.99 -32.66
C GLY A 534 18.19 31.92 -31.75
N THR A 535 17.54 32.77 -30.95
CA THR A 535 18.24 33.58 -29.93
C THR A 535 18.84 32.69 -28.84
N VAL A 536 20.00 33.07 -28.30
CA VAL A 536 20.64 32.33 -27.19
C VAL A 536 19.78 32.45 -25.94
N TRP A 537 19.48 31.31 -25.30
CA TRP A 537 18.77 31.30 -24.02
C TRP A 537 19.72 31.69 -22.88
N HIS A 538 19.24 32.60 -22.03
CA HIS A 538 19.95 33.06 -20.85
C HIS A 538 19.11 32.77 -19.59
N ASP A 539 19.76 32.51 -18.47
CA ASP A 539 19.11 32.35 -17.16
C ASP A 539 18.72 33.70 -16.52
N GLN A 540 18.22 33.65 -15.28
CA GLN A 540 17.80 34.85 -14.53
C GLN A 540 18.97 35.77 -14.13
N ASP A 541 20.21 35.26 -14.14
CA ASP A 541 21.42 36.03 -13.89
C ASP A 541 22.05 36.57 -15.20
N GLY A 542 21.47 36.26 -16.36
CA GLY A 542 21.99 36.65 -17.67
C GLY A 542 23.14 35.77 -18.19
N LYS A 543 23.22 34.49 -17.78
CA LYS A 543 24.26 33.54 -18.23
C LYS A 543 23.74 32.63 -19.35
N GLU A 544 24.58 32.33 -20.34
CA GLU A 544 24.28 31.30 -21.36
C GLU A 544 24.20 29.90 -20.73
N TRP A 545 23.30 29.04 -21.26
CA TRP A 545 23.25 27.62 -20.88
C TRP A 545 23.95 26.75 -21.92
N HIS A 546 25.00 26.04 -21.48
CA HIS A 546 25.74 25.06 -22.27
C HIS A 546 25.37 23.64 -21.80
N GLN A 547 24.51 22.92 -22.53
CA GLN A 547 24.01 21.63 -22.05
C GLN A 547 25.06 20.51 -22.18
N PRO A 548 25.49 19.85 -21.09
CA PRO A 548 26.36 18.69 -21.18
C PRO A 548 25.64 17.42 -21.67
N ASN A 549 26.37 16.56 -22.39
CA ASN A 549 26.04 15.16 -22.62
C ASN A 549 26.59 14.26 -21.49
N ASP A 550 26.01 13.08 -21.30
CA ASP A 550 26.64 12.03 -20.49
C ASP A 550 28.00 11.63 -21.11
N GLY A 551 29.02 11.40 -20.28
CA GLY A 551 30.39 11.18 -20.72
C GLY A 551 31.15 12.38 -21.30
N ASP A 552 30.55 13.59 -21.33
CA ASP A 552 31.13 14.79 -21.98
C ASP A 552 31.39 14.64 -23.50
N GLU A 553 30.74 13.67 -24.17
CA GLU A 553 31.02 13.31 -25.58
C GLU A 553 30.27 14.14 -26.63
N ASP A 554 30.97 14.47 -27.73
CA ASP A 554 30.38 14.97 -28.97
C ASP A 554 29.77 13.84 -29.82
N LYS A 555 28.57 14.07 -30.39
CA LYS A 555 27.89 13.09 -31.27
C LYS A 555 27.66 13.57 -32.70
N GLY A 556 28.06 14.79 -33.06
CA GLY A 556 27.80 15.38 -34.37
C GLY A 556 26.32 15.68 -34.61
N LEU A 557 25.90 15.78 -35.87
CA LEU A 557 24.50 15.95 -36.23
C LEU A 557 23.78 14.59 -36.20
N VAL A 558 22.74 14.47 -35.37
CA VAL A 558 22.01 13.21 -35.12
C VAL A 558 20.52 13.37 -35.34
N SER A 559 19.83 12.31 -35.76
CA SER A 559 18.36 12.31 -35.78
C SER A 559 17.78 12.19 -34.37
N LEU A 560 16.53 12.61 -34.16
CA LEU A 560 15.83 12.43 -32.88
C LEU A 560 15.69 10.95 -32.48
N ARG A 561 15.63 10.04 -33.46
CA ARG A 561 15.73 8.58 -33.26
C ARG A 561 17.07 8.20 -32.64
N THR A 562 18.19 8.52 -33.29
CA THR A 562 19.55 8.24 -32.79
C THR A 562 19.83 8.93 -31.45
N ALA A 563 19.31 10.15 -31.26
CA ALA A 563 19.41 10.87 -30.00
C ALA A 563 18.63 10.18 -28.86
N MET A 564 17.50 9.51 -29.13
CA MET A 564 16.80 8.70 -28.12
C MET A 564 17.55 7.40 -27.83
N GLN A 565 17.97 6.70 -28.90
CA GLN A 565 18.72 5.43 -28.89
C GLN A 565 19.96 5.51 -27.97
N PHE A 566 20.78 6.56 -28.14
CA PHE A 566 21.97 6.82 -27.34
C PHE A 566 21.76 7.83 -26.20
N SER A 567 20.51 8.22 -25.94
CA SER A 567 20.12 9.09 -24.82
C SER A 567 20.79 10.48 -24.77
N VAL A 568 21.21 11.02 -25.92
CA VAL A 568 21.91 12.31 -26.07
C VAL A 568 21.07 13.46 -25.50
N ASN A 569 21.69 14.43 -24.81
CA ASN A 569 20.97 15.49 -24.10
C ASN A 569 20.66 16.69 -24.98
N THR A 570 21.65 17.17 -25.74
CA THR A 570 21.56 18.41 -26.52
C THR A 570 20.41 18.45 -27.55
N PRO A 571 20.08 17.36 -28.28
CA PRO A 571 18.89 17.32 -29.13
C PRO A 571 17.56 17.45 -28.38
N TYR A 572 17.43 16.83 -27.21
CA TYR A 572 16.16 16.74 -26.49
C TYR A 572 15.86 17.95 -25.62
N ILE A 573 16.88 18.65 -25.11
CA ILE A 573 16.65 19.98 -24.49
C ILE A 573 16.26 21.01 -25.55
N GLN A 574 16.91 21.01 -26.73
CA GLN A 574 16.59 21.94 -27.80
C GLN A 574 15.20 21.65 -28.39
N LEU A 575 14.84 20.38 -28.63
CA LEU A 575 13.48 20.01 -29.03
C LEU A 575 12.41 20.49 -28.02
N GLY A 576 12.71 20.43 -26.72
CA GLY A 576 11.86 20.98 -25.66
C GLY A 576 11.67 22.50 -25.77
N MET A 577 12.73 23.24 -26.09
CA MET A 577 12.68 24.69 -26.33
C MET A 577 11.95 25.04 -27.63
N ASP A 578 12.15 24.26 -28.69
CA ASP A 578 11.51 24.42 -29.99
C ASP A 578 9.98 24.24 -29.90
N VAL A 579 9.51 23.21 -29.18
CA VAL A 579 8.08 22.92 -28.97
C VAL A 579 7.46 23.85 -27.92
N GLY A 580 8.11 23.99 -26.77
CA GLY A 580 7.57 24.63 -25.57
C GLY A 580 7.44 23.64 -24.40
N THR A 581 8.06 23.94 -23.26
CA THR A 581 8.05 23.10 -22.05
C THR A 581 6.65 22.97 -21.42
N ASP A 582 5.76 23.91 -21.70
CA ASP A 582 4.33 23.88 -21.41
C ASP A 582 3.60 22.73 -22.14
N LEU A 583 3.86 22.54 -23.43
CA LEU A 583 3.29 21.43 -24.20
C LEU A 583 3.96 20.09 -23.92
N VAL A 584 5.25 20.09 -23.52
CA VAL A 584 5.89 18.89 -22.95
C VAL A 584 5.23 18.50 -21.62
N GLN A 585 4.85 19.48 -20.78
CA GLN A 585 4.05 19.23 -19.57
C GLN A 585 2.66 18.69 -19.94
N GLU A 586 1.97 19.27 -20.94
CA GLU A 586 0.67 18.76 -21.38
C GLU A 586 0.75 17.30 -21.84
N ALA A 587 1.76 16.92 -22.64
CA ALA A 587 1.99 15.53 -23.04
C ALA A 587 2.29 14.61 -21.84
N ALA A 588 3.10 15.05 -20.88
CA ALA A 588 3.41 14.29 -19.67
C ALA A 588 2.16 14.06 -18.79
N LEU A 589 1.30 15.08 -18.66
CA LEU A 589 0.01 14.98 -17.95
C LEU A 589 -0.97 14.06 -18.68
N LYS A 590 -1.14 14.24 -20.00
CA LYS A 590 -1.97 13.38 -20.87
C LYS A 590 -1.54 11.91 -20.80
N ALA A 591 -0.23 11.63 -20.70
CA ALA A 591 0.28 10.28 -20.55
C ALA A 591 -0.14 9.61 -19.22
N GLY A 592 -0.42 10.37 -18.16
CA GLY A 592 -0.81 9.85 -16.84
C GLY A 592 0.17 10.16 -15.69
N LEU A 593 0.95 11.24 -15.77
CA LEU A 593 1.71 11.76 -14.62
C LEU A 593 0.91 12.84 -13.88
N ASP A 594 1.04 12.90 -12.55
CA ASP A 594 0.37 13.94 -11.75
C ASP A 594 1.11 15.28 -11.79
N LYS A 595 0.37 16.39 -11.70
CA LYS A 595 0.91 17.75 -11.83
C LYS A 595 1.84 18.19 -10.70
N ASP A 596 1.64 17.68 -9.49
CA ASP A 596 2.47 17.95 -8.31
C ASP A 596 3.81 17.20 -8.32
N GLN A 597 3.96 16.19 -9.19
CA GLN A 597 5.19 15.42 -9.41
C GLN A 597 6.08 15.99 -10.52
N LEU A 598 5.60 17.03 -11.24
CA LEU A 598 6.32 17.68 -12.32
C LEU A 598 7.16 18.86 -11.82
N ALA A 599 8.38 18.99 -12.34
CA ALA A 599 9.27 20.10 -12.03
C ALA A 599 8.83 21.42 -12.70
N SER A 600 9.39 22.53 -12.22
CA SER A 600 9.30 23.84 -12.88
C SER A 600 9.70 23.78 -14.35
N LEU A 601 9.05 24.60 -15.19
CA LEU A 601 9.20 24.59 -16.65
C LEU A 601 10.48 25.27 -17.16
N THR A 602 11.62 25.00 -16.53
CA THR A 602 12.97 25.35 -17.01
C THR A 602 13.33 24.53 -18.25
N PRO A 603 14.35 24.88 -19.04
CA PRO A 603 14.79 24.06 -20.18
C PRO A 603 15.10 22.60 -19.80
N THR A 604 15.71 22.40 -18.64
CA THR A 604 16.06 21.08 -18.08
C THR A 604 14.85 20.19 -17.75
N PHE A 605 13.62 20.73 -17.75
CA PHE A 605 12.37 19.95 -17.65
C PHE A 605 12.33 18.81 -18.67
N SER A 606 12.71 19.09 -19.92
CA SER A 606 12.76 18.12 -21.03
C SER A 606 13.82 17.02 -20.87
N LEU A 607 14.71 17.14 -19.88
CA LEU A 607 15.70 16.11 -19.51
C LEU A 607 15.30 15.31 -18.27
N GLY A 608 14.13 15.59 -17.67
CA GLY A 608 13.54 14.79 -16.59
C GLY A 608 13.95 15.20 -15.17
N THR A 609 13.97 16.51 -14.91
CA THR A 609 14.06 17.05 -13.53
C THR A 609 12.79 16.81 -12.71
N SER A 610 11.68 16.42 -13.35
CA SER A 610 10.45 15.91 -12.73
C SER A 610 10.68 14.59 -11.98
N ALA A 611 9.82 14.29 -11.01
CA ALA A 611 10.04 13.20 -10.05
C ALA A 611 8.78 12.40 -9.66
N PRO A 612 8.05 11.82 -10.63
CA PRO A 612 6.92 10.92 -10.38
C PRO A 612 7.35 9.59 -9.74
N SER A 613 6.39 8.92 -9.11
CA SER A 613 6.61 7.58 -8.53
C SER A 613 6.80 6.51 -9.60
N ALA A 614 7.32 5.33 -9.21
CA ALA A 614 7.47 4.20 -10.13
C ALA A 614 6.10 3.75 -10.69
N ILE A 615 5.04 3.80 -9.87
CA ILE A 615 3.66 3.51 -10.31
C ILE A 615 3.23 4.47 -11.42
N ARG A 616 3.40 5.79 -11.23
CA ARG A 616 3.02 6.79 -12.23
C ARG A 616 3.89 6.71 -13.49
N LEU A 617 5.19 6.49 -13.37
CA LEU A 617 6.07 6.31 -14.53
C LEU A 617 5.73 5.05 -15.34
N ALA A 618 5.42 3.93 -14.67
CA ALA A 618 4.96 2.70 -15.32
C ALA A 618 3.61 2.90 -16.02
N GLY A 619 2.66 3.60 -15.38
CA GLY A 619 1.37 3.98 -15.96
C GLY A 619 1.51 4.86 -17.20
N ALA A 620 2.34 5.91 -17.13
CA ALA A 620 2.59 6.80 -18.25
C ALA A 620 3.28 6.12 -19.46
N TYR A 621 4.12 5.11 -19.19
CA TYR A 621 4.69 4.26 -20.25
C TYR A 621 3.67 3.25 -20.81
N ALA A 622 2.68 2.83 -20.01
CA ALA A 622 1.58 1.98 -20.47
C ALA A 622 0.72 2.67 -21.54
N THR A 623 0.55 3.99 -21.48
CA THR A 623 -0.15 4.77 -22.52
C THR A 623 0.48 4.64 -23.91
N PHE A 624 1.80 4.51 -24.01
CA PHE A 624 2.47 4.21 -25.28
C PHE A 624 2.33 2.74 -25.68
N ALA A 625 2.41 1.82 -24.70
CA ALA A 625 2.19 0.39 -24.90
C ALA A 625 0.76 0.01 -25.33
N ALA A 626 -0.22 0.89 -25.06
CA ALA A 626 -1.62 0.80 -25.43
C ALA A 626 -2.02 1.77 -26.57
N SER A 627 -1.07 2.09 -27.46
CA SER A 627 -1.31 2.80 -28.72
C SER A 627 -2.05 4.14 -28.52
N GLY A 628 -1.67 4.89 -27.47
CA GLY A 628 -2.18 6.22 -27.14
C GLY A 628 -3.36 6.26 -26.16
N LYS A 629 -3.93 5.10 -25.79
CA LYS A 629 -4.99 4.99 -24.78
C LYS A 629 -4.39 5.00 -23.37
N GLN A 630 -4.69 6.02 -22.57
CA GLN A 630 -4.36 6.10 -21.14
C GLN A 630 -5.48 5.45 -20.31
N VAL A 631 -5.09 4.75 -19.25
CA VAL A 631 -5.97 4.26 -18.16
C VAL A 631 -5.23 4.47 -16.84
N ASP A 632 -5.89 5.02 -15.83
CA ASP A 632 -5.18 5.42 -14.62
C ASP A 632 -4.79 4.22 -13.72
N PRO A 633 -3.54 4.15 -13.20
CA PRO A 633 -3.11 3.05 -12.35
C PRO A 633 -3.96 2.85 -11.09
N TYR A 634 -4.55 1.65 -10.92
CA TYR A 634 -5.37 1.32 -9.75
C TYR A 634 -4.98 0.00 -9.06
N SER A 635 -5.28 -0.09 -7.75
CA SER A 635 -4.87 -1.20 -6.87
C SER A 635 -6.03 -2.06 -6.34
N VAL A 636 -7.27 -1.58 -6.38
CA VAL A 636 -8.46 -2.23 -5.79
C VAL A 636 -9.59 -2.31 -6.79
N THR A 637 -10.08 -3.52 -7.07
CA THR A 637 -11.21 -3.77 -7.99
C THR A 637 -12.56 -3.62 -7.31
N LYS A 638 -12.68 -4.10 -6.06
CA LYS A 638 -13.93 -4.06 -5.28
C LYS A 638 -13.65 -4.06 -3.78
N VAL A 639 -14.52 -3.40 -3.01
CA VAL A 639 -14.61 -3.53 -1.55
C VAL A 639 -16.03 -3.92 -1.16
N GLU A 640 -16.17 -4.91 -0.29
CA GLU A 640 -17.44 -5.30 0.32
C GLU A 640 -17.40 -5.17 1.84
N LYS A 641 -18.57 -5.06 2.46
CA LYS A 641 -18.77 -5.12 3.92
C LYS A 641 -20.05 -5.89 4.23
N ASP A 642 -19.99 -6.83 5.17
CA ASP A 642 -21.14 -7.64 5.60
C ASP A 642 -21.91 -8.29 4.41
N GLY A 643 -21.18 -8.72 3.37
CA GLY A 643 -21.74 -9.31 2.15
C GLY A 643 -22.39 -8.33 1.17
N LYS A 644 -22.16 -7.02 1.30
CA LYS A 644 -22.69 -5.96 0.42
C LYS A 644 -21.56 -5.16 -0.23
N PRO A 645 -21.69 -4.72 -1.50
CA PRO A 645 -20.71 -3.84 -2.12
C PRO A 645 -20.65 -2.48 -1.39
N ALA A 646 -19.44 -1.98 -1.19
CA ALA A 646 -19.13 -0.69 -0.56
C ALA A 646 -18.29 0.22 -1.49
N TYR A 647 -17.53 -0.37 -2.41
CA TYR A 647 -16.85 0.28 -3.54
C TYR A 647 -16.66 -0.73 -4.68
N GLU A 648 -16.69 -0.28 -5.92
CA GLU A 648 -16.33 -1.06 -7.10
C GLU A 648 -15.65 -0.11 -8.11
N HIS A 649 -14.62 -0.60 -8.82
CA HIS A 649 -13.81 0.22 -9.72
C HIS A 649 -14.45 0.35 -11.11
N GLU A 650 -14.70 1.59 -11.53
CA GLU A 650 -15.11 1.93 -12.89
C GLU A 650 -13.87 2.18 -13.76
N GLU A 651 -13.55 1.27 -14.70
CA GLU A 651 -12.44 1.48 -15.66
C GLU A 651 -12.73 2.73 -16.51
N LYS A 652 -11.82 3.71 -16.45
CA LYS A 652 -11.95 4.99 -17.16
C LYS A 652 -10.70 5.25 -17.98
N SER A 653 -10.89 5.53 -19.26
CA SER A 653 -9.80 5.67 -20.21
C SER A 653 -9.96 6.88 -21.12
N ALA A 654 -8.84 7.54 -21.44
CA ALA A 654 -8.78 8.65 -22.38
C ALA A 654 -7.86 8.31 -23.55
N GLN A 655 -8.18 8.83 -24.75
CA GLN A 655 -7.22 8.84 -25.85
C GLN A 655 -6.26 10.02 -25.63
N ALA A 656 -5.10 9.75 -25.03
CA ALA A 656 -4.11 10.76 -24.64
C ALA A 656 -3.31 11.29 -25.84
N PHE A 657 -3.02 10.41 -26.80
CA PHE A 657 -2.33 10.69 -28.05
C PHE A 657 -3.06 10.00 -29.20
N ASP A 658 -2.90 10.50 -30.41
CA ASP A 658 -3.22 9.71 -31.61
C ASP A 658 -2.37 8.42 -31.63
N SER A 659 -2.95 7.32 -32.11
CA SER A 659 -2.26 6.03 -32.10
C SER A 659 -1.00 6.03 -32.95
N ASN A 660 -0.93 6.82 -34.03
CA ASN A 660 0.30 6.95 -34.83
C ASN A 660 1.42 7.68 -34.07
N VAL A 661 1.08 8.68 -33.23
CA VAL A 661 2.04 9.34 -32.32
C VAL A 661 2.61 8.31 -31.34
N ALA A 662 1.73 7.54 -30.67
CA ALA A 662 2.16 6.52 -29.72
C ALA A 662 3.01 5.41 -30.39
N ASN A 663 2.61 4.93 -31.57
CA ASN A 663 3.35 3.89 -32.29
C ASN A 663 4.72 4.39 -32.77
N ASN A 664 4.86 5.65 -33.18
CA ASN A 664 6.17 6.24 -33.51
C ASN A 664 7.07 6.43 -32.28
N VAL A 665 6.51 6.82 -31.13
CA VAL A 665 7.25 6.87 -29.87
C VAL A 665 7.71 5.46 -29.46
N THR A 666 6.84 4.46 -29.59
CA THR A 666 7.17 3.04 -29.36
C THR A 666 8.27 2.55 -30.30
N ASP A 667 8.17 2.81 -31.60
CA ASP A 667 9.18 2.41 -32.59
C ASP A 667 10.56 3.02 -32.33
N VAL A 668 10.61 4.32 -31.98
CA VAL A 668 11.87 4.96 -31.56
C VAL A 668 12.38 4.34 -30.24
N LEU A 669 11.51 4.03 -29.29
CA LEU A 669 11.88 3.38 -28.02
C LEU A 669 12.32 1.91 -28.15
N LYS A 670 11.92 1.19 -29.22
CA LYS A 670 12.48 -0.14 -29.54
C LYS A 670 13.98 -0.04 -29.80
N THR A 671 14.43 0.96 -30.57
CA THR A 671 15.85 1.11 -30.93
C THR A 671 16.77 1.20 -29.71
N VAL A 672 16.30 1.82 -28.62
CA VAL A 672 17.02 1.94 -27.34
C VAL A 672 17.37 0.57 -26.75
N VAL A 673 16.46 -0.41 -26.86
CA VAL A 673 16.65 -1.76 -26.32
C VAL A 673 17.25 -2.71 -27.36
N GLU A 674 16.94 -2.54 -28.64
CA GLU A 674 17.50 -3.33 -29.74
C GLU A 674 19.01 -3.08 -29.92
N SER A 675 19.47 -1.84 -29.82
CA SER A 675 20.86 -1.45 -30.14
C SER A 675 21.40 -0.22 -29.38
N GLY A 676 20.61 0.42 -28.52
CA GLY A 676 20.98 1.62 -27.78
C GLY A 676 21.35 1.37 -26.30
N THR A 677 21.10 2.37 -25.45
CA THR A 677 21.46 2.32 -24.02
C THR A 677 20.71 1.27 -23.19
N GLY A 678 19.61 0.73 -23.69
CA GLY A 678 18.71 -0.19 -22.97
C GLY A 678 18.96 -1.68 -23.23
N THR A 679 20.07 -2.06 -23.87
CA THR A 679 20.30 -3.41 -24.42
C THR A 679 20.27 -4.57 -23.42
N LYS A 680 20.39 -4.33 -22.11
CA LYS A 680 20.12 -5.35 -21.08
C LYS A 680 18.65 -5.79 -21.00
N ALA A 681 17.71 -4.95 -21.43
CA ALA A 681 16.26 -5.20 -21.32
C ALA A 681 15.68 -6.04 -22.47
N LYS A 682 16.51 -6.77 -23.21
CA LYS A 682 16.06 -7.66 -24.29
C LYS A 682 15.41 -8.93 -23.71
N LEU A 683 14.28 -9.34 -24.28
CA LEU A 683 13.51 -10.53 -23.85
C LEU A 683 13.46 -11.61 -24.95
N GLY A 684 14.60 -11.89 -25.58
CA GLY A 684 14.67 -12.76 -26.76
C GLY A 684 13.87 -12.17 -27.92
N ASP A 685 13.04 -13.00 -28.56
CA ASP A 685 12.18 -12.62 -29.69
C ASP A 685 10.97 -11.75 -29.30
N ARG A 686 10.75 -11.51 -28.00
CA ARG A 686 9.66 -10.65 -27.53
C ARG A 686 10.06 -9.18 -27.74
N PRO A 687 9.26 -8.38 -28.48
CA PRO A 687 9.57 -6.98 -28.71
C PRO A 687 9.44 -6.19 -27.41
N VAL A 688 10.41 -5.30 -27.18
CA VAL A 688 10.47 -4.41 -26.02
C VAL A 688 10.75 -3.00 -26.50
N ALA A 689 10.03 -2.04 -25.94
CA ALA A 689 10.31 -0.63 -26.06
C ALA A 689 10.56 -0.06 -24.66
N GLY A 690 11.59 0.76 -24.48
CA GLY A 690 11.93 1.26 -23.15
C GLY A 690 13.08 2.24 -23.13
N LYS A 691 13.29 2.89 -21.99
CA LYS A 691 14.22 4.01 -21.84
C LYS A 691 14.97 3.93 -20.51
N THR A 692 16.28 4.21 -20.60
CA THR A 692 17.15 4.48 -19.45
C THR A 692 16.99 5.93 -18.97
N GLY A 693 17.00 6.10 -17.66
CA GLY A 693 17.21 7.37 -16.98
C GLY A 693 18.47 7.32 -16.12
N THR A 694 19.21 8.42 -16.12
CA THR A 694 20.30 8.74 -15.19
C THR A 694 20.18 10.23 -14.92
N THR A 695 20.49 10.68 -13.70
CA THR A 695 20.34 12.09 -13.30
C THR A 695 21.67 12.73 -12.91
N ASP A 696 21.70 14.06 -12.93
CA ASP A 696 22.89 14.87 -12.64
C ASP A 696 23.46 14.56 -11.25
N GLY A 697 24.79 14.62 -11.14
CA GLY A 697 25.51 14.18 -9.95
C GLY A 697 25.42 12.68 -9.66
N ASN A 698 24.76 11.89 -10.52
CA ASN A 698 24.49 10.45 -10.37
C ASN A 698 23.67 10.11 -9.12
N ARG A 699 22.60 10.86 -8.86
CA ARG A 699 21.73 10.72 -7.67
C ARG A 699 20.65 9.64 -7.81
N SER A 700 20.21 9.35 -9.04
CA SER A 700 19.23 8.30 -9.34
C SER A 700 19.47 7.67 -10.72
N ALA A 701 18.96 6.46 -10.91
CA ALA A 701 18.98 5.71 -12.16
C ALA A 701 17.69 4.91 -12.32
N TRP A 702 17.19 4.85 -13.55
CA TRP A 702 15.87 4.31 -13.87
C TRP A 702 15.90 3.48 -15.14
N PHE A 703 15.06 2.45 -15.19
CA PHE A 703 14.63 1.88 -16.46
C PHE A 703 13.10 1.77 -16.47
N ALA A 704 12.48 2.42 -17.45
CA ALA A 704 11.05 2.34 -17.70
C ALA A 704 10.85 1.72 -19.09
N GLY A 705 10.08 0.64 -19.19
CA GLY A 705 9.95 -0.12 -20.42
C GLY A 705 8.77 -1.07 -20.40
N TYR A 706 8.34 -1.47 -21.58
CA TYR A 706 7.08 -2.18 -21.77
C TYR A 706 7.11 -3.16 -22.94
N THR A 707 6.07 -4.00 -22.93
CA THR A 707 5.60 -4.88 -23.99
C THR A 707 4.11 -4.58 -24.21
N PRO A 708 3.43 -5.09 -25.26
CA PRO A 708 1.98 -4.87 -25.45
C PRO A 708 1.07 -5.44 -24.34
N GLN A 709 1.64 -6.13 -23.35
CA GLN A 709 0.94 -6.81 -22.25
C GLN A 709 1.24 -6.23 -20.87
N LEU A 710 2.38 -5.53 -20.70
CA LEU A 710 2.90 -5.16 -19.39
C LEU A 710 3.89 -3.99 -19.51
N SER A 711 3.68 -2.94 -18.72
CA SER A 711 4.57 -1.78 -18.59
C SER A 711 5.16 -1.73 -17.17
N THR A 712 6.47 -1.57 -17.06
CA THR A 712 7.18 -1.67 -15.78
C THR A 712 8.24 -0.58 -15.68
N ALA A 713 8.32 0.07 -14.51
CA ALA A 713 9.38 1.00 -14.17
C ALA A 713 10.14 0.50 -12.93
N ILE A 714 11.47 0.51 -13.00
CA ILE A 714 12.39 0.21 -11.90
C ILE A 714 13.26 1.45 -11.65
N GLY A 715 13.30 1.91 -10.40
CA GLY A 715 14.10 3.03 -9.93
C GLY A 715 15.12 2.60 -8.88
N MET A 716 16.28 3.25 -8.90
CA MET A 716 17.37 3.07 -7.95
C MET A 716 17.93 4.43 -7.54
N TYR A 717 18.12 4.63 -6.24
CA TYR A 717 18.62 5.87 -5.64
C TYR A 717 19.31 5.58 -4.30
N ARG A 718 19.89 6.60 -3.65
CA ARG A 718 20.40 6.50 -2.28
C ARG A 718 19.82 7.61 -1.40
N VAL A 719 19.31 7.26 -0.22
CA VAL A 719 18.84 8.22 0.79
C VAL A 719 18.98 7.60 2.18
N ASP A 720 19.61 8.32 3.12
CA ASP A 720 19.70 7.88 4.51
C ASP A 720 18.37 8.17 5.23
N PRO A 721 17.62 7.15 5.70
CA PRO A 721 16.35 7.36 6.40
C PRO A 721 16.51 8.05 7.76
N ASN A 722 17.73 8.19 8.28
CA ASN A 722 18.03 8.83 9.56
C ASN A 722 18.50 10.29 9.41
N ALA A 723 18.76 10.76 8.19
CA ALA A 723 19.26 12.10 7.94
C ALA A 723 18.19 13.16 8.27
N LYS A 724 18.62 14.25 8.93
CA LYS A 724 17.73 15.38 9.31
C LYS A 724 17.10 16.05 8.10
N ASN A 725 17.85 16.11 7.00
CA ASN A 725 17.36 16.49 5.68
C ASN A 725 17.38 15.23 4.80
N GLN A 726 16.25 14.90 4.17
CA GLN A 726 16.19 13.80 3.21
C GLN A 726 16.78 14.28 1.87
N GLU A 727 18.02 13.90 1.57
CA GLU A 727 18.72 14.26 0.33
C GLU A 727 19.22 13.01 -0.42
N PHE A 728 19.15 13.05 -1.75
CA PHE A 728 19.64 11.95 -2.59
C PHE A 728 21.16 11.98 -2.73
N LEU A 729 21.81 10.93 -2.26
CA LEU A 729 23.25 10.76 -2.25
C LEU A 729 23.77 10.29 -3.62
N SER A 730 25.01 10.63 -3.97
CA SER A 730 25.68 10.12 -5.17
C SER A 730 25.77 8.59 -5.15
N MET A 731 25.47 7.96 -6.30
CA MET A 731 25.59 6.52 -6.54
C MET A 731 26.90 6.11 -7.22
N ARG A 732 27.82 7.04 -7.48
CA ARG A 732 29.17 6.69 -7.95
C ARG A 732 29.85 5.71 -6.98
N GLY A 733 30.43 4.63 -7.51
CA GLY A 733 31.06 3.55 -6.75
C GLY A 733 30.10 2.46 -6.25
N VAL A 734 28.77 2.66 -6.29
CA VAL A 734 27.79 1.66 -5.85
C VAL A 734 27.91 0.39 -6.68
N GLY A 735 27.77 -0.77 -6.03
CA GLY A 735 27.97 -2.06 -6.67
C GLY A 735 29.43 -2.36 -7.07
N GLY A 736 30.35 -1.38 -6.93
CA GLY A 736 31.68 -1.40 -7.54
C GLY A 736 31.71 -0.83 -8.96
N GLN A 737 30.62 -0.23 -9.46
CA GLN A 737 30.59 0.45 -10.75
C GLN A 737 30.99 1.93 -10.57
N PRO A 738 31.83 2.53 -11.44
CA PRO A 738 32.22 3.93 -11.31
C PRO A 738 31.03 4.90 -11.31
N THR A 739 30.03 4.64 -12.16
CA THR A 739 28.78 5.38 -12.30
C THR A 739 27.64 4.38 -12.50
N ILE A 740 26.49 4.62 -11.87
CA ILE A 740 25.28 3.79 -12.06
C ILE A 740 24.36 4.46 -13.08
N HIS A 741 24.10 3.81 -14.22
CA HIS A 741 23.15 4.29 -15.22
C HIS A 741 21.86 3.46 -15.17
N GLY A 742 20.79 3.90 -15.85
CA GLY A 742 19.59 3.07 -16.01
C GLY A 742 19.87 1.67 -16.60
N ALA A 743 20.93 1.56 -17.40
CA ALA A 743 21.46 0.32 -17.98
C ALA A 743 22.22 -0.59 -17.01
N SER A 744 22.53 -0.12 -15.79
CA SER A 744 23.28 -0.87 -14.77
C SER A 744 22.40 -1.94 -14.12
N PHE A 745 21.78 -1.64 -12.98
CA PHE A 745 20.92 -2.57 -12.23
C PHE A 745 19.42 -2.42 -12.56
N PRO A 746 18.84 -1.23 -12.84
CA PRO A 746 17.41 -1.11 -13.13
C PRO A 746 16.95 -1.91 -14.36
N ALA A 747 17.69 -1.88 -15.46
CA ALA A 747 17.38 -2.66 -16.67
C ALA A 747 17.59 -4.18 -16.50
N GLU A 748 18.49 -4.59 -15.60
CA GLU A 748 18.76 -5.99 -15.25
C GLU A 748 17.58 -6.57 -14.46
N ILE A 749 17.18 -5.90 -13.36
CA ILE A 749 15.99 -6.21 -12.57
C ILE A 749 14.73 -6.25 -13.44
N TRP A 750 14.58 -5.29 -14.37
CA TRP A 750 13.45 -5.23 -15.30
C TRP A 750 13.42 -6.46 -16.22
N ALA A 751 14.57 -6.87 -16.79
CA ALA A 751 14.66 -8.01 -17.69
C ALA A 751 14.31 -9.34 -16.99
N ASP A 752 14.90 -9.57 -15.81
CA ASP A 752 14.65 -10.77 -15.00
C ASP A 752 13.16 -10.88 -14.61
N TYR A 753 12.59 -9.77 -14.12
CA TYR A 753 11.18 -9.72 -13.73
C TYR A 753 10.26 -9.97 -14.93
N MET A 754 10.46 -9.26 -16.04
CA MET A 754 9.58 -9.35 -17.22
C MET A 754 9.68 -10.73 -17.90
N THR A 755 10.83 -11.40 -17.80
CA THR A 755 11.01 -12.79 -18.25
C THR A 755 10.10 -13.75 -17.49
N GLU A 756 10.07 -13.70 -16.16
CA GLU A 756 9.19 -14.57 -15.35
C GLU A 756 7.72 -14.11 -15.40
N ALA A 757 7.43 -12.81 -15.39
CA ALA A 757 6.07 -12.26 -15.39
C ALA A 757 5.30 -12.49 -16.70
N LEU A 758 6.00 -12.70 -17.82
CA LEU A 758 5.44 -13.03 -19.14
C LEU A 758 5.72 -14.49 -19.57
N LYS A 759 6.21 -15.32 -18.64
CA LYS A 759 6.50 -16.74 -18.86
C LYS A 759 5.25 -17.51 -19.27
N GLY A 760 5.33 -18.25 -20.38
CA GLY A 760 4.19 -18.96 -20.97
C GLY A 760 3.07 -18.07 -21.51
N LYS A 761 3.24 -16.73 -21.58
CA LYS A 761 2.31 -15.83 -22.28
C LYS A 761 2.70 -15.74 -23.76
N PRO A 762 1.74 -15.56 -24.68
CA PRO A 762 2.05 -15.38 -26.10
C PRO A 762 2.99 -14.19 -26.32
N VAL A 763 3.78 -14.20 -27.39
CA VAL A 763 4.53 -13.03 -27.84
C VAL A 763 3.60 -12.17 -28.68
N LEU A 764 3.27 -10.98 -28.18
CA LEU A 764 2.51 -9.99 -28.93
C LEU A 764 3.47 -8.98 -29.57
N GLN A 765 3.12 -8.52 -30.78
CA GLN A 765 3.80 -7.42 -31.46
C GLN A 765 3.17 -6.07 -31.09
N PHE A 766 3.94 -5.00 -31.26
CA PHE A 766 3.40 -3.63 -31.22
C PHE A 766 2.68 -3.31 -32.53
N ASP A 767 1.71 -2.40 -32.47
CA ASP A 767 1.09 -1.84 -33.68
C ASP A 767 2.15 -1.05 -34.48
N PRO A 768 2.21 -1.20 -35.82
CA PRO A 768 3.24 -0.56 -36.62
C PRO A 768 3.06 0.97 -36.68
N PRO A 769 4.14 1.76 -36.69
CA PRO A 769 4.07 3.18 -36.97
C PRO A 769 3.69 3.43 -38.44
N GLN A 770 2.98 4.52 -38.70
CA GLN A 770 2.84 5.13 -40.02
C GLN A 770 3.72 6.39 -40.09
N PRO A 771 4.06 6.91 -41.29
CA PRO A 771 4.82 8.15 -41.41
C PRO A 771 4.17 9.30 -40.60
N ILE A 772 4.99 10.09 -39.91
CA ILE A 772 4.52 11.22 -39.09
C ILE A 772 5.44 12.43 -39.21
N GLY A 773 4.84 13.62 -39.27
CA GLY A 773 5.52 14.90 -39.32
C GLY A 773 6.39 15.12 -40.56
N GLN A 774 7.21 16.16 -40.51
CA GLN A 774 8.21 16.49 -41.51
C GLN A 774 9.61 16.33 -40.91
N LYS A 775 10.60 16.03 -41.76
CA LYS A 775 12.02 16.07 -41.36
C LYS A 775 12.44 17.54 -41.23
N VAL A 776 12.54 18.03 -40.01
CA VAL A 776 13.02 19.38 -39.70
C VAL A 776 14.48 19.36 -39.26
N PHE A 777 15.10 20.53 -39.23
CA PHE A 777 16.40 20.75 -38.61
C PHE A 777 16.23 21.60 -37.33
N GLY A 778 17.01 21.26 -36.31
CA GLY A 778 17.23 22.11 -35.14
C GLY A 778 18.20 23.26 -35.47
N ASP A 779 18.23 24.26 -34.61
CA ASP A 779 19.11 25.42 -34.79
C ASP A 779 20.58 24.99 -34.71
N GLY A 780 21.39 25.45 -35.67
CA GLY A 780 22.78 24.99 -35.84
C GLY A 780 22.93 23.57 -36.40
N ALA A 781 21.84 22.87 -36.75
CA ALA A 781 21.85 21.54 -37.37
C ALA A 781 21.40 21.52 -38.84
N SER A 782 20.93 22.64 -39.38
CA SER A 782 20.72 22.78 -40.82
C SER A 782 22.04 22.56 -41.56
N PRO A 783 22.07 21.80 -42.67
CA PRO A 783 23.21 21.85 -43.58
C PRO A 783 23.43 23.30 -44.02
N SER A 784 24.69 23.70 -44.16
CA SER A 784 25.02 24.95 -44.86
C SER A 784 24.40 24.86 -46.26
N PRO A 785 23.68 25.90 -46.74
CA PRO A 785 23.08 25.85 -48.06
C PRO A 785 24.18 25.57 -49.09
N THR A 786 24.00 24.53 -49.90
CA THR A 786 24.84 24.28 -51.07
C THR A 786 24.95 25.60 -51.84
N PRO A 787 26.16 26.15 -52.06
CA PRO A 787 26.29 27.46 -52.68
C PRO A 787 25.57 27.41 -54.03
N VAL A 788 24.55 28.24 -54.18
CA VAL A 788 23.84 28.41 -55.45
C VAL A 788 24.92 28.69 -56.49
N PRO A 789 25.01 27.90 -57.59
CA PRO A 789 26.07 28.07 -58.57
C PRO A 789 26.13 29.54 -58.98
N ALA A 790 27.25 30.20 -58.67
CA ALA A 790 27.39 31.63 -58.88
C ALA A 790 27.13 31.90 -60.36
N THR A 791 26.10 32.69 -60.66
CA THR A 791 25.70 32.99 -62.04
C THR A 791 26.87 33.63 -62.74
N THR A 792 27.52 32.87 -63.63
CA THR A 792 28.73 33.29 -64.34
C THR A 792 28.49 34.67 -64.94
N PRO A 793 29.34 35.68 -64.65
CA PRO A 793 29.20 36.99 -65.26
C PRO A 793 29.15 36.85 -66.77
N SER A 794 28.09 37.36 -67.40
CA SER A 794 27.99 37.35 -68.86
C SER A 794 29.17 38.11 -69.44
N ALA A 795 29.77 37.56 -70.50
CA ALA A 795 30.92 38.17 -71.16
C ALA A 795 30.58 39.59 -71.64
N PRO A 796 31.54 40.54 -71.61
CA PRO A 796 31.28 41.93 -71.97
C PRO A 796 30.87 42.03 -73.44
N VAL A 797 29.67 42.58 -73.69
CA VAL A 797 29.16 42.85 -75.03
C VAL A 797 29.79 44.15 -75.54
N SER A 798 30.48 44.08 -76.69
CA SER A 798 31.07 45.23 -77.37
C SER A 798 29.97 46.16 -77.92
N PRO A 799 30.14 47.50 -77.91
CA PRO A 799 29.01 48.43 -78.07
C PRO A 799 28.54 48.59 -79.53
N SER A 800 27.24 48.87 -79.68
CA SER A 800 26.65 49.46 -80.88
C SER A 800 25.57 50.49 -80.49
N ALA A 801 25.22 51.39 -81.42
CA ALA A 801 24.79 52.75 -81.10
C ALA A 801 23.32 52.94 -80.65
N THR A 802 23.14 53.81 -79.65
CA THR A 802 21.94 54.63 -79.38
C THR A 802 21.96 55.92 -80.23
N PRO A 803 20.90 56.78 -80.24
CA PRO A 803 19.51 56.61 -79.75
C PRO A 803 18.41 57.09 -80.75
N SER A 804 17.12 56.76 -80.50
CA SER A 804 16.04 57.77 -80.64
C SER A 804 14.69 57.41 -79.97
N LYS A 805 14.32 58.23 -78.96
CA LYS A 805 13.00 58.76 -78.57
C LYS A 805 11.74 57.87 -78.34
N SER A 806 11.07 58.20 -77.22
CA SER A 806 9.70 57.84 -76.74
C SER A 806 8.57 58.50 -77.58
N PRO A 807 7.23 58.20 -77.41
CA PRO A 807 6.51 58.23 -76.12
C PRO A 807 5.32 57.26 -75.84
N SER A 808 5.14 56.97 -74.54
CA SER A 808 3.91 56.86 -73.72
C SER A 808 2.50 56.56 -74.32
N ALA A 809 1.81 55.55 -73.76
CA ALA A 809 0.37 55.60 -73.40
C ALA A 809 -0.05 54.47 -72.41
N SER A 810 -1.19 54.64 -71.73
CA SER A 810 -1.94 53.64 -70.91
C SER A 810 -3.27 53.27 -71.63
N PRO A 811 -4.18 52.36 -71.18
CA PRO A 811 -4.40 51.84 -69.81
C PRO A 811 -4.71 50.32 -69.68
N SER A 812 -5.16 49.92 -68.48
CA SER A 812 -5.88 48.66 -68.13
C SER A 812 -7.41 48.97 -67.99
N PRO A 813 -8.36 48.03 -67.71
CA PRO A 813 -8.24 46.61 -67.33
C PRO A 813 -9.29 45.65 -67.99
N SER A 814 -9.50 44.48 -67.37
CA SER A 814 -10.58 43.48 -67.60
C SER A 814 -10.50 42.61 -68.88
N GLY A 815 -11.14 41.44 -68.96
CA GLY A 815 -11.79 40.65 -67.90
C GLY A 815 -12.44 39.34 -68.41
N SER A 816 -11.95 38.19 -67.93
CA SER A 816 -12.60 36.84 -67.91
C SER A 816 -13.33 36.28 -69.14
N CYS A 817 -12.92 35.08 -69.55
CA CYS A 817 -13.86 34.02 -69.97
C CYS A 817 -13.61 32.79 -69.09
N ALA A 818 -14.68 32.15 -68.62
CA ALA A 818 -14.64 31.02 -67.70
C ALA A 818 -15.28 29.77 -68.33
N PRO A 819 -15.08 28.55 -67.79
CA PRO A 819 -15.82 27.38 -68.22
C PRO A 819 -17.34 27.60 -68.13
N PHE A 820 -18.08 27.04 -69.09
CA PHE A 820 -19.55 27.10 -69.20
C PHE A 820 -20.18 28.42 -69.73
N ASP A 821 -19.46 29.22 -70.55
CA ASP A 821 -20.16 30.15 -71.47
C ASP A 821 -20.73 29.37 -72.68
N PHE A 822 -22.05 29.21 -72.70
CA PHE A 822 -22.80 28.53 -73.75
C PHE A 822 -23.07 29.39 -75.02
N LYS A 823 -22.45 30.58 -75.17
CA LYS A 823 -22.65 31.47 -76.34
C LYS A 823 -21.46 31.60 -77.29
N CYS A 824 -20.28 31.06 -76.97
CA CYS A 824 -19.18 30.96 -77.93
C CYS A 824 -19.53 29.95 -79.05
N LYS A 825 -19.89 30.46 -80.24
CA LYS A 825 -20.35 29.63 -81.38
C LYS A 825 -19.22 29.16 -82.31
N PHE A 826 -19.49 28.05 -82.99
CA PHE A 826 -18.55 27.20 -83.74
C PHE A 826 -18.34 27.58 -85.22
N GLY A 827 -17.21 27.11 -85.78
CA GLY A 827 -16.99 26.81 -87.21
C GLY A 827 -15.50 26.77 -87.58
N GLY A 828 -14.96 25.83 -88.38
CA GLY A 828 -15.54 24.60 -88.96
C GLY A 828 -14.61 23.97 -90.02
N ASN A 829 -14.64 22.64 -90.19
CA ASN A 829 -13.87 21.79 -91.14
C ASN A 829 -12.32 21.72 -91.01
N GLY A 830 -11.65 20.61 -91.34
CA GLY A 830 -12.17 19.26 -91.62
C GLY A 830 -11.15 18.25 -92.25
N GLY A 831 -11.33 16.95 -91.95
CA GLY A 831 -10.68 15.79 -92.62
C GLY A 831 -9.23 15.46 -92.20
N SER A 832 -8.69 14.24 -92.41
CA SER A 832 -9.32 12.91 -92.62
C SER A 832 -8.29 11.77 -92.42
N ASN A 833 -8.74 10.60 -91.92
CA ASN A 833 -8.15 9.24 -91.91
C ASN A 833 -6.63 8.98 -92.04
N GLY A 834 -6.11 8.13 -91.13
CA GLY A 834 -4.87 7.36 -91.32
C GLY A 834 -4.67 6.29 -90.24
N ASN A 835 -4.67 4.99 -90.61
CA ASN A 835 -4.51 3.85 -89.69
C ASN A 835 -3.41 2.91 -90.25
N GLY A 836 -2.51 2.41 -89.40
CA GLY A 836 -1.40 1.56 -89.87
C GLY A 836 -0.52 0.97 -88.75
N ASN A 837 -0.24 -0.33 -88.86
CA ASN A 837 0.56 -1.13 -87.94
C ASN A 837 2.00 -1.31 -88.43
N GLY A 838 2.95 -1.62 -87.54
CA GLY A 838 4.12 -2.45 -87.87
C GLY A 838 5.50 -1.91 -87.49
N GLY A 839 6.42 -2.83 -87.17
CA GLY A 839 7.85 -2.57 -86.91
C GLY A 839 8.39 -3.35 -85.71
N LYS A 840 9.47 -4.13 -85.90
CA LYS A 840 10.05 -5.00 -84.87
C LYS A 840 11.54 -5.30 -85.14
N ASP A 841 12.30 -5.54 -84.07
CA ASP A 841 13.63 -6.20 -83.98
C ASP A 841 14.84 -5.52 -84.71
N GLY A 842 16.08 -5.63 -84.18
CA GLY A 842 17.26 -5.14 -84.96
C GLY A 842 18.67 -4.90 -84.35
N GLY A 843 19.15 -5.63 -83.33
CA GLY A 843 20.60 -5.79 -83.00
C GLY A 843 21.45 -4.57 -82.55
N ALA A 844 22.79 -4.67 -82.39
CA ALA A 844 23.57 -5.58 -81.51
C ALA A 844 25.11 -5.33 -81.56
N ALA A 845 25.80 -5.66 -80.44
CA ALA A 845 27.24 -6.05 -80.30
C ALA A 845 28.39 -5.01 -80.46
N GLY A 846 29.47 -5.20 -79.66
CA GLY A 846 30.76 -4.50 -79.76
C GLY A 846 31.63 -4.47 -78.48
N GLY A 847 32.53 -5.45 -78.28
CA GLY A 847 33.67 -5.43 -77.32
C GLY A 847 35.02 -5.60 -78.08
N PRO A 848 36.18 -5.99 -77.48
CA PRO A 848 36.57 -6.30 -76.08
C PRO A 848 37.46 -5.16 -75.48
N GLY A 849 38.30 -5.26 -74.42
CA GLY A 849 38.63 -6.30 -73.40
C GLY A 849 40.12 -6.74 -73.38
N GLY A 850 40.78 -6.78 -72.20
CA GLY A 850 42.19 -7.16 -72.01
C GLY A 850 42.67 -7.13 -70.53
N ALA A 851 43.78 -7.81 -70.18
CA ALA A 851 44.29 -7.94 -68.78
C ALA A 851 45.78 -8.33 -68.65
N GLY A 852 46.42 -7.95 -67.52
CA GLY A 852 47.63 -8.59 -66.94
C GLY A 852 49.02 -8.06 -67.37
N GLY A 853 49.99 -8.07 -66.43
CA GLY A 853 51.43 -7.81 -66.68
C GLY A 853 52.20 -7.35 -65.43
N ALA A 854 53.30 -8.03 -65.06
CA ALA A 854 54.02 -7.86 -63.78
C ALA A 854 55.37 -7.09 -63.88
N GLY A 855 55.96 -6.74 -62.72
CA GLY A 855 57.32 -6.20 -62.59
C GLY A 855 57.79 -6.06 -61.12
N ASP A 856 58.97 -6.59 -60.81
CA ASP A 856 59.66 -6.72 -59.49
C ASP A 856 61.21 -6.59 -59.79
N PRO A 857 62.23 -6.71 -58.88
CA PRO A 857 62.23 -7.05 -57.44
C PRO A 857 63.26 -6.25 -56.55
N SER A 858 63.65 -6.86 -55.40
CA SER A 858 64.76 -6.55 -54.45
C SER A 858 64.47 -5.52 -53.31
N GLU A 859 64.85 -5.74 -52.04
CA GLU A 859 65.49 -6.91 -51.36
C GLU A 859 65.16 -7.01 -49.85
N SER A 860 65.67 -8.05 -49.18
CA SER A 860 65.52 -8.40 -47.74
C SER A 860 66.91 -8.38 -47.03
N PRO A 861 67.11 -8.67 -45.71
CA PRO A 861 66.20 -9.21 -44.68
C PRO A 861 66.28 -8.58 -43.26
N SER A 862 65.52 -9.16 -42.31
CA SER A 862 65.61 -8.96 -40.84
C SER A 862 66.82 -9.67 -40.20
N PRO A 863 67.15 -9.44 -38.90
CA PRO A 863 66.63 -10.34 -37.84
C PRO A 863 66.39 -9.69 -36.45
N SER A 864 66.01 -10.53 -35.48
CA SER A 864 65.55 -10.22 -34.10
C SER A 864 66.66 -9.96 -33.05
N GLY A 865 66.33 -9.27 -31.95
CA GLY A 865 67.19 -9.21 -30.75
C GLY A 865 66.48 -8.80 -29.45
N ASN A 866 66.56 -9.65 -28.41
CA ASN A 866 66.07 -9.41 -27.04
C ASN A 866 67.17 -8.80 -26.15
N ARG A 867 66.84 -7.86 -25.23
CA ARG A 867 67.28 -7.86 -23.80
C ARG A 867 66.78 -6.63 -22.99
N ARG A 868 67.02 -6.66 -21.67
CA ARG A 868 66.49 -5.77 -20.61
C ARG A 868 67.66 -5.26 -19.69
N PRO A 869 67.40 -4.54 -18.58
CA PRO A 869 67.96 -3.23 -18.22
C PRO A 869 69.34 -3.28 -17.50
N PRO A 870 69.95 -2.14 -17.11
CA PRO A 870 69.64 -1.42 -15.85
C PRO A 870 69.46 0.11 -16.06
N GLY A 871 69.22 1.00 -15.08
CA GLY A 871 68.93 0.82 -13.64
C GLY A 871 69.41 2.01 -12.78
N GLY A 872 68.57 2.50 -11.84
CA GLY A 872 68.89 3.59 -10.89
C GLY A 872 68.65 5.02 -11.43
N GLY A 873 68.38 6.04 -10.59
CA GLY A 873 68.04 6.00 -9.16
C GLY A 873 68.04 7.38 -8.47
N GLY A 874 66.94 7.73 -7.78
CA GLY A 874 66.80 8.96 -6.95
C GLY A 874 66.52 10.27 -7.72
N GLY A 875 65.93 11.31 -7.12
CA GLY A 875 65.23 11.35 -5.82
C GLY A 875 65.05 12.75 -5.20
N LEU A 876 63.91 12.92 -4.49
CA LEU A 876 63.63 13.86 -3.37
C LEU A 876 63.34 15.37 -3.61
N PHE A 877 62.27 15.80 -2.92
CA PHE A 877 61.86 17.16 -2.47
C PHE A 877 61.43 18.25 -3.48
N GLY A 878 60.37 18.99 -3.12
CA GLY A 878 60.02 20.29 -3.71
C GLY A 878 58.52 20.56 -3.92
N GLY A 879 57.83 21.08 -2.91
CA GLY A 879 56.63 21.91 -3.06
C GLY A 879 56.78 23.18 -2.19
N PRO A 880 55.75 24.02 -1.98
CA PRO A 880 54.37 23.95 -2.47
C PRO A 880 53.83 25.30 -3.02
N GLY A 881 52.53 25.35 -3.35
CA GLY A 881 51.72 26.58 -3.23
C GLY A 881 51.53 27.41 -4.50
N GLY A 882 50.26 27.61 -4.88
CA GLY A 882 49.79 28.39 -6.03
C GLY A 882 48.31 28.14 -6.24
#